data_AF-A0A960E2P5-F1
#
_entry.id   AF-A0A960E2P5-F1
#
_cell.length_a   1.000
_cell.length_b   1.000
_cell.length_c   1.000
_cell.angle_alpha   90.00
_cell.angle_beta   90.00
_cell.angle_gamma   90.00
#
_symmetry.space_group_name_H-M   'P 1'
#
loop_
_entity.id
_entity.type
_entity.pdbx_description
1 polymer ?
#
loop_
_entity_poly.entity_id
_entity_poly.type
_entity_poly.pdbx_seq_one_letter_code
_entity_poly.pdbx_strand_id
1 'polypeptide(L)'
;MRSGRRVPRRTLAAGAIAAVVAIGSLTLLSGTTAQADVGLPGDGTTSTTAGASCWGIKQAHPSSADGVYWLNTSTLERPQQFYCDMTTDGGGWVLVGRGREGWTFNPFGQGSPQTVRNTVSGSGAFTPAALDTATIDALLGGIAVTDLPDGIRLQRATNSSGSNTQDYRLYPKGQDWTWNLAAGQLLDKVVIDGQTYNGSNTYDTRASIDGQTVNQLAGTQGTRRMFTFLWSSHDNKAGFSFGSGVNGGSSSSSNHLWQAGNEGSPIPFTQVWLRPEIANDAAGFAPLPAGGFSAETKPEGLENRSELAPWGVVGLSHAGEERIEPYNTPVLSLEVSGDRTFVGGRFTGVQQGPSGTEIDQPWLAAFDLDGNWIDSFRPELDGRVWDMVTTPDGKLVISGDFTEVNGVAGTSGMAKIDPVTGEVDTSFKADFHRTTGQLVVRTMDLHDGFIYAAGSFNRVTAANWGEIRIAHAINLDAETGRPGGWRPRMSGHTVDIDVTDDGSRVLMAGYSNRINDDYDHGYFGITDAATGDPITGVGSWEPSTTGAKYQQAVKDLGDGRIFVGGSEHDIQLWDWNRDTLLDAAITKQGGDTQAIEVVGGKAYIACHCANWVYEGTNSWPTPAGYRNVEPINLVGAWNTDTWTVDDSWYPSSLKANRGEGIWTIDSDSRGCLWVGGDLERGSWSGNAANDWLGGFARFCPKDVEAPTTPGNLSATASGSGIDLSWSASTDDSGAVYYDVYRDDRVIATTWGTSYTDPEVEGTSHTYTVRAADPRGNRSASPSPIAVNGPSPVIGEVIPFGATWRYEDSGTDQGTAWREAGFDDAAWPSGPAKLGWGRWDVVTPVGATKPNTVYARTTFQVDDPSQVRILDLQSNVATGSVIYVNGVEVGRINMPDGAVDASTPAASYIWGAEETRLKPTEVPADVLVAGTNTIAVEVHNVTANASRLFFDLQATAYASNGDASPPTAPSLTAIPTATGVDLSWTASADDEAVGGYVVRRDGQPIVVRGPAATSFADQGVDTSVAHSYSVTAFDMNGNETASNSVDLANVVNPYVVEYGSDWRWFYLEGGPTGDWRAEGYDDSTWAAGAAEMGFGEGDEATVLSTGPAPRPAAAYFRTTVDIADPAAFASYVANVVRDDGVAVYVNGVEVGRDTLPAGELTPDTLATALYWTEADERTPVQFQIPASAFHAGTNTIAVEVHNGDRWSGDLSFDLQLIGQP
;
A
#
# COMPACT_ATOMS: atom_id res chain seq x y z
N MET A 1 54.47 -50.48 6.77
CA MET A 1 54.78 -51.08 8.09
C MET A 1 53.72 -50.58 9.07
N ARG A 2 52.80 -51.45 9.52
CA ARG A 2 52.55 -51.84 10.95
C ARG A 2 52.33 -50.64 11.89
N SER A 3 51.29 -50.56 12.73
CA SER A 3 50.23 -51.50 13.16
C SER A 3 49.35 -50.77 14.19
N GLY A 4 48.01 -50.89 14.21
CA GLY A 4 47.25 -51.85 15.05
C GLY A 4 46.76 -51.16 16.35
N ARG A 5 45.56 -51.35 16.94
CA ARG A 5 44.60 -52.47 17.10
C ARG A 5 43.23 -51.87 17.51
N ARG A 6 42.07 -52.29 16.96
CA ARG A 6 41.11 -53.36 17.40
C ARG A 6 40.64 -53.24 18.87
N VAL A 7 39.32 -53.32 19.15
CA VAL A 7 38.53 -54.57 19.34
C VAL A 7 36.99 -54.33 19.31
N PRO A 8 36.13 -55.36 19.06
CA PRO A 8 34.80 -55.32 18.41
C PRO A 8 33.63 -55.98 19.22
N ARG A 9 32.44 -56.19 18.59
CA ARG A 9 31.44 -57.30 18.78
C ARG A 9 30.34 -57.19 17.68
N ARG A 10 30.23 -58.07 16.66
CA ARG A 10 29.49 -59.38 16.50
C ARG A 10 28.03 -59.34 17.02
N THR A 11 26.96 -59.73 16.31
CA THR A 11 26.61 -61.03 15.62
C THR A 11 25.26 -60.81 14.86
N LEU A 12 25.04 -61.06 13.55
CA LEU A 12 24.71 -62.29 12.77
C LEU A 12 23.43 -63.10 13.11
N ALA A 13 22.62 -63.34 12.05
CA ALA A 13 21.63 -64.41 11.72
C ALA A 13 20.16 -63.90 11.59
N ALA A 14 19.41 -63.97 10.47
CA ALA A 14 19.15 -64.96 9.40
C ALA A 14 17.86 -65.80 9.61
N GLY A 15 16.98 -65.81 8.59
CA GLY A 15 15.85 -66.76 8.38
C GLY A 15 14.45 -66.15 8.58
N ALA A 16 13.36 -66.52 7.90
CA ALA A 16 13.07 -67.22 6.65
C ALA A 16 11.55 -67.08 6.38
N ILE A 17 11.18 -66.85 5.10
CA ILE A 17 10.03 -67.36 4.31
C ILE A 17 8.65 -67.61 4.97
N ALA A 18 7.65 -66.84 4.48
CA ALA A 18 6.25 -67.14 4.04
C ALA A 18 5.42 -68.25 4.72
N ALA A 19 4.09 -68.23 4.84
CA ALA A 19 2.96 -67.31 4.60
C ALA A 19 1.70 -68.02 5.16
N VAL A 20 0.68 -67.33 5.70
CA VAL A 20 -0.76 -67.70 5.64
C VAL A 20 -1.62 -66.46 5.96
N VAL A 21 -2.69 -66.32 5.17
CA VAL A 21 -3.71 -65.27 5.09
C VAL A 21 -4.61 -65.15 6.33
N ALA A 22 -4.93 -63.92 6.74
CA ALA A 22 -6.16 -63.59 7.47
C ALA A 22 -6.61 -62.15 7.11
N ILE A 23 -7.86 -62.04 6.66
CA ILE A 23 -8.56 -60.82 6.30
C ILE A 23 -8.90 -60.05 7.58
N GLY A 24 -8.63 -58.73 7.62
CA GLY A 24 -9.01 -57.90 8.77
C GLY A 24 -8.63 -56.43 8.62
N SER A 25 -9.62 -55.64 8.21
CA SER A 25 -9.88 -54.25 8.61
C SER A 25 -8.85 -53.15 8.28
N LEU A 26 -9.23 -52.31 7.31
CA LEU A 26 -8.72 -50.95 7.11
C LEU A 26 -8.53 -50.23 8.46
N THR A 27 -7.32 -49.79 8.72
CA THR A 27 -7.02 -48.69 9.64
C THR A 27 -6.38 -47.60 8.80
N LEU A 28 -7.19 -46.59 8.46
CA LEU A 28 -6.74 -45.31 7.93
C LEU A 28 -5.86 -44.66 8.99
N LEU A 29 -4.56 -44.60 8.74
CA LEU A 29 -3.69 -43.62 9.38
C LEU A 29 -4.17 -42.26 8.89
N SER A 30 -4.58 -41.45 9.86
CA SER A 30 -4.95 -40.05 9.74
C SER A 30 -3.96 -39.31 8.86
N GLY A 31 -4.40 -39.01 7.63
CA GLY A 31 -3.79 -37.96 6.84
C GLY A 31 -3.92 -36.67 7.62
N THR A 32 -2.81 -35.96 7.76
CA THR A 32 -2.82 -34.51 7.97
C THR A 32 -3.82 -33.92 6.99
N THR A 33 -4.84 -33.24 7.51
CA THR A 33 -5.79 -32.46 6.72
C THR A 33 -4.99 -31.55 5.81
N ALA A 34 -4.99 -31.86 4.52
CA ALA A 34 -4.64 -30.88 3.50
C ALA A 34 -5.54 -29.68 3.74
N GLN A 35 -4.90 -28.52 3.89
CA GLN A 35 -5.54 -27.22 3.88
C GLN A 35 -6.51 -27.19 2.70
N ALA A 36 -7.79 -26.93 2.98
CA ALA A 36 -8.82 -26.88 1.96
C ALA A 36 -8.41 -25.83 0.92
N ASP A 37 -8.54 -26.20 -0.35
CA ASP A 37 -8.23 -25.39 -1.52
C ASP A 37 -9.21 -24.20 -1.57
N VAL A 38 -8.77 -23.05 -1.06
CA VAL A 38 -9.50 -21.78 -1.10
C VAL A 38 -9.14 -21.09 -2.43
N GLY A 39 -10.10 -21.04 -3.37
CA GLY A 39 -10.09 -20.15 -4.55
C GLY A 39 -8.78 -20.04 -5.36
N LEU A 40 -8.56 -20.97 -6.29
CA LEU A 40 -7.53 -21.00 -7.37
C LEU A 40 -6.56 -19.79 -7.48
N PRO A 41 -5.43 -19.77 -6.75
CA PRO A 41 -4.34 -18.87 -7.07
C PRO A 41 -3.66 -19.28 -8.40
N GLY A 42 -3.50 -18.33 -9.32
CA GLY A 42 -2.59 -18.49 -10.46
C GLY A 42 -3.22 -18.58 -11.86
N ASP A 43 -4.44 -18.09 -12.05
CA ASP A 43 -5.02 -17.92 -13.40
C ASP A 43 -4.59 -16.60 -14.09
N GLY A 44 -4.02 -15.68 -13.33
CA GLY A 44 -3.49 -14.40 -13.79
C GLY A 44 -4.53 -13.39 -14.26
N THR A 45 -5.82 -13.56 -13.95
CA THR A 45 -6.88 -12.64 -14.38
C THR A 45 -6.98 -11.39 -13.52
N THR A 46 -6.62 -11.47 -12.24
CA THR A 46 -6.55 -10.36 -11.29
C THR A 46 -5.19 -10.30 -10.60
N SER A 47 -4.89 -9.22 -9.87
CA SER A 47 -3.63 -9.11 -9.13
C SER A 47 -3.55 -10.09 -7.95
N THR A 48 -4.70 -10.45 -7.38
CA THR A 48 -4.87 -11.47 -6.32
C THR A 48 -4.68 -12.89 -6.85
N THR A 49 -5.00 -13.17 -8.12
CA THR A 49 -4.80 -14.48 -8.77
C THR A 49 -3.57 -14.55 -9.67
N ALA A 50 -2.61 -13.62 -9.53
CA ALA A 50 -1.42 -13.55 -10.35
C ALA A 50 -0.65 -14.90 -10.40
N GLY A 51 -0.29 -15.33 -11.62
CA GLY A 51 0.50 -16.56 -11.81
C GLY A 51 2.00 -16.32 -11.70
N ALA A 52 2.78 -17.37 -11.44
CA ALA A 52 4.24 -17.24 -11.34
C ALA A 52 4.89 -16.88 -12.68
N SER A 53 4.37 -17.44 -13.78
CA SER A 53 4.76 -17.07 -15.14
C SER A 53 3.60 -17.35 -16.10
N CYS A 54 3.67 -16.84 -17.33
CA CYS A 54 2.70 -17.19 -18.37
C CYS A 54 2.63 -18.72 -18.57
N TRP A 55 3.75 -19.42 -18.43
CA TRP A 55 3.79 -20.88 -18.51
C TRP A 55 3.09 -21.54 -17.32
N GLY A 56 3.32 -21.06 -16.09
CA GLY A 56 2.63 -21.54 -14.89
C GLY A 56 1.12 -21.43 -15.00
N ILE A 57 0.62 -20.27 -15.46
CA ILE A 57 -0.80 -20.06 -15.77
C ILE A 57 -1.27 -21.07 -16.81
N LYS A 58 -0.52 -21.26 -17.90
CA LYS A 58 -0.92 -22.18 -18.97
C LYS A 58 -1.01 -23.63 -18.50
N GLN A 59 -0.14 -24.07 -17.59
CA GLN A 59 -0.21 -25.42 -17.02
C GLN A 59 -1.42 -25.59 -16.11
N ALA A 60 -1.71 -24.60 -15.26
CA ALA A 60 -2.86 -24.64 -14.35
C ALA A 60 -4.20 -24.46 -15.10
N HIS A 61 -4.19 -23.65 -16.17
CA HIS A 61 -5.37 -23.27 -16.96
C HIS A 61 -5.11 -23.48 -18.47
N PRO A 62 -5.20 -24.72 -18.99
CA PRO A 62 -4.85 -25.03 -20.37
C PRO A 62 -5.68 -24.28 -21.44
N SER A 63 -6.87 -23.79 -21.08
CA SER A 63 -7.76 -23.02 -21.97
C SER A 63 -7.42 -21.53 -22.07
N SER A 64 -6.44 -21.02 -21.31
CA SER A 64 -6.02 -19.62 -21.36
C SER A 64 -5.63 -19.22 -22.79
N ALA A 65 -6.13 -18.05 -23.21
CA ALA A 65 -5.92 -17.46 -24.54
C ALA A 65 -4.85 -16.36 -24.51
N ASP A 66 -4.34 -15.95 -25.66
CA ASP A 66 -3.38 -14.84 -25.74
C ASP A 66 -4.00 -13.56 -25.16
N GLY A 67 -3.26 -12.84 -24.31
CA GLY A 67 -3.82 -11.70 -23.61
C GLY A 67 -2.91 -11.11 -22.56
N VAL A 68 -3.43 -10.12 -21.83
CA VAL A 68 -2.74 -9.52 -20.70
C VAL A 68 -3.08 -10.28 -19.43
N TYR A 69 -2.06 -10.73 -18.72
CA TYR A 69 -2.18 -11.47 -17.46
C TYR A 69 -1.35 -10.81 -16.36
N TRP A 70 -1.77 -10.98 -15.12
CA TRP A 70 -1.02 -10.65 -13.93
C TRP A 70 -0.01 -11.75 -13.62
N LEU A 71 1.26 -11.38 -13.53
CA LEU A 71 2.35 -12.24 -13.12
C LEU A 71 2.96 -11.74 -11.80
N ASN A 72 3.35 -12.67 -10.94
CA ASN A 72 4.09 -12.38 -9.72
C ASN A 72 5.04 -13.54 -9.40
N THR A 73 6.34 -13.29 -9.46
CA THR A 73 7.40 -14.18 -8.96
C THR A 73 7.87 -13.68 -7.60
N SER A 74 8.60 -14.49 -6.83
CA SER A 74 9.22 -14.03 -5.58
C SER A 74 10.25 -12.91 -5.76
N THR A 75 10.74 -12.69 -6.97
CA THR A 75 11.70 -11.63 -7.32
C THR A 75 11.03 -10.40 -7.93
N LEU A 76 9.77 -10.51 -8.38
CA LEU A 76 8.98 -9.34 -8.75
C LEU A 76 8.59 -8.61 -7.48
N GLU A 77 8.73 -7.29 -7.51
CA GLU A 77 8.37 -6.46 -6.36
C GLU A 77 6.89 -6.59 -6.00
N ARG A 78 6.02 -6.75 -7.00
CA ARG A 78 4.57 -6.82 -6.87
C ARG A 78 3.94 -7.49 -8.11
N PRO A 79 2.69 -7.95 -8.04
CA PRO A 79 1.95 -8.37 -9.22
C PRO A 79 1.93 -7.28 -10.29
N GLN A 80 2.30 -7.64 -11.51
CA GLN A 80 2.29 -6.73 -12.65
C GLN A 80 1.68 -7.40 -13.88
N GLN A 81 1.14 -6.57 -14.77
CA GLN A 81 0.53 -7.03 -16.01
C GLN A 81 1.56 -7.15 -17.14
N PHE A 82 1.53 -8.28 -17.84
CA PHE A 82 2.33 -8.57 -19.01
C PHE A 82 1.48 -9.23 -20.10
N TYR A 83 1.91 -9.12 -21.35
CA TYR A 83 1.25 -9.84 -22.44
C TYR A 83 1.82 -11.25 -22.55
N CYS A 84 0.93 -12.25 -22.48
CA CYS A 84 1.26 -13.65 -22.64
C CYS A 84 0.74 -14.17 -23.99
N ASP A 85 1.61 -14.85 -24.75
CA ASP A 85 1.21 -15.74 -25.84
C ASP A 85 1.01 -17.14 -25.25
N MET A 86 -0.26 -17.58 -25.24
CA MET A 86 -0.75 -18.82 -24.67
C MET A 86 -1.02 -19.88 -25.74
N THR A 87 -0.73 -19.60 -27.02
CA THR A 87 -1.10 -20.46 -28.15
C THR A 87 0.10 -21.00 -28.92
N THR A 88 1.14 -20.19 -29.16
CA THR A 88 2.28 -20.58 -29.99
C THR A 88 3.18 -21.58 -29.27
N ASP A 89 3.53 -22.69 -29.93
CA ASP A 89 4.44 -23.73 -29.41
C ASP A 89 4.05 -24.25 -28.01
N GLY A 90 2.75 -24.37 -27.75
CA GLY A 90 2.20 -24.79 -26.45
C GLY A 90 1.88 -23.65 -25.48
N GLY A 91 2.25 -22.41 -25.82
CA GLY A 91 1.99 -21.21 -25.03
C GLY A 91 2.96 -20.98 -23.87
N GLY A 92 2.65 -19.99 -23.05
CA GLY A 92 3.41 -19.64 -21.85
C GLY A 92 4.51 -18.60 -22.07
N TRP A 93 4.50 -17.90 -23.19
CA TRP A 93 5.51 -16.89 -23.52
C TRP A 93 5.15 -15.53 -22.97
N VAL A 94 6.11 -14.81 -22.39
CA VAL A 94 5.96 -13.41 -21.98
C VAL A 94 6.63 -12.49 -23.00
N LEU A 95 5.92 -11.44 -23.42
CA LEU A 95 6.46 -10.42 -24.34
C LEU A 95 7.35 -9.45 -23.56
N VAL A 96 8.64 -9.39 -23.91
CA VAL A 96 9.61 -8.51 -23.25
C VAL A 96 10.04 -7.32 -24.10
N GLY A 97 9.77 -7.36 -25.41
CA GLY A 97 9.98 -6.21 -26.29
C GLY A 97 9.31 -6.37 -27.65
N ARG A 98 9.03 -5.25 -28.31
CA ARG A 98 8.52 -5.20 -29.69
C ARG A 98 8.94 -3.93 -30.40
N GLY A 99 8.97 -3.93 -31.73
CA GLY A 99 9.36 -2.74 -32.49
C GLY A 99 9.89 -3.06 -33.88
N ARG A 100 10.01 -2.04 -34.73
CA ARG A 100 10.52 -2.14 -36.09
C ARG A 100 11.89 -1.45 -36.17
N GLU A 101 11.94 -0.13 -36.29
CA GLU A 101 13.15 0.68 -36.41
C GLU A 101 13.37 1.63 -35.23
N GLY A 102 14.63 1.92 -34.88
CA GLY A 102 14.98 2.87 -33.83
C GLY A 102 15.10 2.24 -32.44
N TRP A 103 15.52 0.97 -32.38
CA TRP A 103 15.88 0.31 -31.13
C TRP A 103 17.13 0.95 -30.52
N THR A 104 17.15 1.11 -29.21
CA THR A 104 18.32 1.64 -28.48
C THR A 104 19.23 0.55 -27.92
N PHE A 105 18.70 -0.66 -27.68
CA PHE A 105 19.45 -1.79 -27.10
C PHE A 105 20.12 -1.43 -25.76
N ASN A 106 19.42 -0.65 -24.95
CA ASN A 106 19.89 -0.13 -23.67
C ASN A 106 19.29 -0.97 -22.50
N PRO A 107 20.04 -1.22 -21.40
CA PRO A 107 19.58 -2.02 -20.27
C PRO A 107 18.36 -1.46 -19.53
N PHE A 108 18.08 -0.16 -19.60
CA PHE A 108 16.91 0.50 -19.00
C PHE A 108 15.63 0.35 -19.85
N GLY A 109 15.66 -0.46 -20.91
CA GLY A 109 14.51 -0.69 -21.77
C GLY A 109 14.16 0.52 -22.66
N GLN A 110 12.95 0.51 -23.21
CA GLN A 110 12.45 1.58 -24.06
C GLN A 110 10.92 1.71 -23.89
N GLY A 111 10.44 2.88 -23.49
CA GLY A 111 9.01 3.06 -23.17
C GLY A 111 8.65 2.51 -21.80
N SER A 112 7.42 1.99 -21.64
CA SER A 112 6.92 1.44 -20.37
C SER A 112 6.38 0.02 -20.53
N PRO A 113 6.27 -0.78 -19.45
CA PRO A 113 5.62 -2.10 -19.49
C PRO A 113 4.20 -2.06 -20.09
N GLN A 114 3.45 -0.98 -19.88
CA GLN A 114 2.13 -0.74 -20.49
C GLN A 114 2.24 -0.67 -22.02
N THR A 115 3.26 0.02 -22.52
CA THR A 115 3.47 0.22 -23.96
C THR A 115 3.88 -1.08 -24.64
N VAL A 116 4.66 -1.92 -23.95
CA VAL A 116 5.00 -3.27 -24.40
C VAL A 116 3.74 -4.13 -24.54
N ARG A 117 2.90 -4.19 -23.49
CA ARG A 117 1.77 -5.14 -23.43
C ARG A 117 0.47 -4.69 -24.13
N ASN A 118 0.22 -3.39 -24.24
CA ASN A 118 -1.07 -2.89 -24.77
C ASN A 118 -1.11 -2.81 -26.30
N THR A 119 0.04 -2.68 -26.96
CA THR A 119 0.12 -2.57 -28.43
C THR A 119 1.19 -3.52 -28.92
N VAL A 120 0.79 -4.78 -29.09
CA VAL A 120 1.71 -5.90 -29.36
C VAL A 120 1.99 -6.13 -30.84
N SER A 121 1.11 -5.67 -31.74
CA SER A 121 1.22 -5.90 -33.20
C SER A 121 0.65 -4.74 -34.01
N GLY A 122 0.83 -4.80 -35.33
CA GLY A 122 0.38 -3.76 -36.27
C GLY A 122 1.24 -2.49 -36.26
N SER A 123 0.84 -1.47 -37.02
CA SER A 123 1.64 -0.26 -37.21
C SER A 123 1.83 0.58 -35.95
N GLY A 124 0.85 0.55 -35.03
CA GLY A 124 0.99 1.19 -33.71
C GLY A 124 2.10 0.56 -32.85
N ALA A 125 2.52 -0.67 -33.18
CA ALA A 125 3.58 -1.38 -32.49
C ALA A 125 4.99 -1.07 -33.04
N PHE A 126 5.12 -0.28 -34.12
CA PHE A 126 6.41 -0.09 -34.80
C PHE A 126 7.44 0.70 -34.00
N THR A 127 7.03 1.71 -33.23
CA THR A 127 7.94 2.40 -32.30
C THR A 127 8.45 1.39 -31.28
N PRO A 128 9.77 1.19 -31.12
CA PRO A 128 10.22 0.12 -30.23
C PRO A 128 9.86 0.39 -28.78
N ALA A 129 9.47 -0.68 -28.09
CA ALA A 129 9.20 -0.72 -26.67
C ALA A 129 9.78 -2.00 -26.09
N ALA A 130 10.48 -1.90 -24.96
CA ALA A 130 11.17 -2.99 -24.29
C ALA A 130 11.12 -2.81 -22.78
N LEU A 131 10.94 -3.91 -22.05
CA LEU A 131 11.09 -3.93 -20.60
C LEU A 131 12.56 -3.68 -20.25
N ASP A 132 12.82 -3.07 -19.09
CA ASP A 132 14.18 -2.97 -18.56
C ASP A 132 14.72 -4.33 -18.10
N THR A 133 16.04 -4.40 -17.92
CA THR A 133 16.76 -5.62 -17.52
C THR A 133 16.28 -6.12 -16.15
N ALA A 134 16.11 -5.21 -15.18
CA ALA A 134 15.65 -5.56 -13.83
C ALA A 134 14.27 -6.25 -13.82
N THR A 135 13.33 -5.76 -14.63
CA THR A 135 11.99 -6.36 -14.80
C THR A 135 12.08 -7.74 -15.45
N ILE A 136 12.96 -7.90 -16.44
CA ILE A 136 13.16 -9.18 -17.12
C ILE A 136 13.79 -10.21 -16.18
N ASP A 137 14.82 -9.82 -15.42
CA ASP A 137 15.44 -10.70 -14.42
C ASP A 137 14.45 -11.09 -13.32
N ALA A 138 13.60 -10.16 -12.90
CA ALA A 138 12.52 -10.44 -11.96
C ALA A 138 11.48 -11.43 -12.55
N LEU A 139 11.15 -11.33 -13.84
CA LEU A 139 10.29 -12.31 -14.54
C LEU A 139 10.94 -13.68 -14.71
N LEU A 140 12.27 -13.73 -14.79
CA LEU A 140 13.04 -14.97 -14.86
C LEU A 140 13.06 -15.72 -13.52
N GLY A 141 12.77 -15.06 -12.39
CA GLY A 141 12.65 -15.73 -11.10
C GLY A 141 13.94 -16.42 -10.64
N GLY A 142 15.11 -15.90 -11.05
CA GLY A 142 16.42 -16.51 -10.81
C GLY A 142 16.85 -17.59 -11.82
N ILE A 143 16.07 -17.84 -12.88
CA ILE A 143 16.49 -18.71 -13.99
C ILE A 143 17.48 -17.95 -14.89
N ALA A 144 18.69 -18.50 -15.05
CA ALA A 144 19.66 -17.95 -16.01
C ALA A 144 19.13 -18.04 -17.45
N VAL A 145 19.44 -17.05 -18.28
CA VAL A 145 19.01 -17.02 -19.69
C VAL A 145 19.56 -18.21 -20.49
N THR A 146 20.72 -18.75 -20.09
CA THR A 146 21.30 -19.97 -20.67
C THR A 146 20.46 -21.23 -20.39
N ASP A 147 19.66 -21.21 -19.32
CA ASP A 147 18.87 -22.35 -18.86
C ASP A 147 17.44 -22.33 -19.41
N LEU A 148 17.06 -21.27 -20.14
CA LEU A 148 15.80 -21.22 -20.87
C LEU A 148 15.79 -22.28 -21.98
N PRO A 149 14.88 -23.28 -21.92
CA PRO A 149 14.86 -24.39 -22.89
C PRO A 149 14.74 -23.94 -24.35
N ASP A 150 14.02 -22.84 -24.58
CA ASP A 150 13.77 -22.28 -25.91
C ASP A 150 14.69 -21.11 -26.29
N GLY A 151 15.54 -20.67 -25.38
CA GLY A 151 16.33 -19.44 -25.52
C GLY A 151 15.46 -18.19 -25.68
N ILE A 152 16.03 -17.16 -26.30
CA ILE A 152 15.35 -15.89 -26.60
C ILE A 152 14.68 -16.00 -27.96
N ARG A 153 13.36 -15.88 -28.02
CA ARG A 153 12.60 -16.01 -29.27
C ARG A 153 12.33 -14.65 -29.90
N LEU A 154 12.79 -14.46 -31.12
CA LEU A 154 12.49 -13.30 -31.98
C LEU A 154 11.50 -13.71 -33.06
N GLN A 155 10.30 -13.15 -33.03
CA GLN A 155 9.30 -13.30 -34.08
C GLN A 155 9.40 -12.11 -35.04
N ARG A 156 9.90 -12.33 -36.25
CA ARG A 156 10.21 -11.24 -37.21
C ARG A 156 9.28 -11.28 -38.42
N ALA A 157 8.69 -10.14 -38.79
CA ALA A 157 7.92 -10.04 -40.03
C ALA A 157 8.82 -10.33 -41.26
N THR A 158 8.32 -11.08 -42.24
CA THR A 158 9.07 -11.43 -43.46
C THR A 158 8.47 -10.82 -44.73
N ASN A 159 7.34 -10.14 -44.63
CA ASN A 159 6.68 -9.45 -45.74
C ASN A 159 6.10 -8.09 -45.30
N SER A 160 5.75 -7.25 -46.27
CA SER A 160 5.33 -5.87 -46.01
C SER A 160 4.02 -5.74 -45.25
N SER A 161 3.11 -6.72 -45.39
CA SER A 161 1.84 -6.76 -44.65
C SER A 161 1.98 -7.25 -43.22
N GLY A 162 3.11 -7.87 -42.85
CA GLY A 162 3.29 -8.52 -41.54
C GLY A 162 2.52 -9.83 -41.39
N SER A 163 1.86 -10.33 -42.44
CA SER A 163 1.07 -11.56 -42.38
C SER A 163 1.91 -12.82 -42.25
N ASN A 164 3.20 -12.74 -42.59
CA ASN A 164 4.15 -13.84 -42.48
C ASN A 164 5.25 -13.47 -41.48
N THR A 165 5.61 -14.42 -40.63
CA THR A 165 6.68 -14.26 -39.64
C THR A 165 7.73 -15.36 -39.76
N GLN A 166 8.92 -15.08 -39.24
CA GLN A 166 10.02 -16.01 -39.06
C GLN A 166 10.24 -16.23 -37.57
N ASP A 167 10.49 -17.48 -37.17
CA ASP A 167 10.90 -17.83 -35.82
C ASP A 167 12.43 -17.87 -35.74
N TYR A 168 13.02 -16.98 -34.94
CA TYR A 168 14.46 -16.83 -34.81
C TYR A 168 14.86 -16.87 -33.35
N ARG A 169 15.54 -17.93 -32.90
CA ARG A 169 15.88 -18.13 -31.48
C ARG A 169 17.37 -17.98 -31.24
N LEU A 170 17.71 -17.19 -30.24
CA LEU A 170 19.08 -16.96 -29.79
C LEU A 170 19.35 -17.74 -28.51
N TYR A 171 20.50 -18.40 -28.42
CA TYR A 171 20.98 -19.06 -27.20
C TYR A 171 22.28 -18.37 -26.77
N PRO A 172 22.22 -17.40 -25.84
CA PRO A 172 23.39 -16.68 -25.36
C PRO A 172 24.38 -17.59 -24.64
N LYS A 173 25.64 -17.12 -24.53
CA LYS A 173 26.62 -17.72 -23.62
C LYS A 173 26.64 -17.07 -22.24
N GLY A 174 26.17 -15.83 -22.12
CA GLY A 174 26.03 -15.12 -20.84
C GLY A 174 24.80 -15.61 -20.06
N GLN A 175 24.93 -15.69 -18.73
CA GLN A 175 23.86 -16.17 -17.85
C GLN A 175 22.78 -15.11 -17.61
N ASP A 176 23.17 -13.85 -17.58
CA ASP A 176 22.25 -12.74 -17.28
C ASP A 176 21.55 -12.23 -18.55
N TRP A 177 20.37 -11.64 -18.38
CA TRP A 177 19.74 -10.92 -19.48
C TRP A 177 20.54 -9.67 -19.85
N THR A 178 20.64 -9.37 -21.14
CA THR A 178 21.19 -8.09 -21.57
C THR A 178 20.54 -7.60 -22.85
N TRP A 179 20.23 -6.31 -22.86
CA TRP A 179 19.83 -5.60 -24.08
C TRP A 179 21.01 -5.17 -24.94
N ASN A 180 22.26 -5.31 -24.49
CA ASN A 180 23.50 -4.89 -25.16
C ASN A 180 23.82 -5.76 -26.41
N LEU A 181 22.81 -6.06 -27.23
CA LEU A 181 22.88 -6.92 -28.41
C LEU A 181 23.81 -6.32 -29.48
N ALA A 182 23.82 -5.00 -29.61
CA ALA A 182 24.71 -4.29 -30.52
C ALA A 182 26.17 -4.19 -30.03
N ALA A 183 26.51 -4.79 -28.87
CA ALA A 183 27.90 -4.98 -28.43
C ALA A 183 28.51 -6.30 -28.96
N GLY A 184 27.71 -7.21 -29.49
CA GLY A 184 28.19 -8.47 -30.06
C GLY A 184 28.31 -9.62 -29.06
N GLN A 185 27.31 -9.79 -28.21
CA GLN A 185 27.19 -10.92 -27.29
C GLN A 185 27.37 -12.26 -28.03
N LEU A 186 28.18 -13.14 -27.45
CA LEU A 186 28.46 -14.46 -28.02
C LEU A 186 27.26 -15.39 -27.84
N LEU A 187 26.95 -16.13 -28.90
CA LEU A 187 25.86 -17.11 -28.92
C LEU A 187 26.43 -18.53 -29.00
N ASP A 188 25.87 -19.46 -28.23
CA ASP A 188 26.18 -20.88 -28.33
C ASP A 188 25.62 -21.46 -29.64
N LYS A 189 24.37 -21.10 -29.97
CA LYS A 189 23.70 -21.46 -31.21
C LYS A 189 22.59 -20.47 -31.57
N VAL A 190 22.15 -20.54 -32.81
CA VAL A 190 20.98 -19.85 -33.36
C VAL A 190 20.06 -20.88 -33.98
N VAL A 191 18.75 -20.78 -33.76
CA VAL A 191 17.75 -21.63 -34.43
C VAL A 191 16.85 -20.76 -35.30
N ILE A 192 16.75 -21.06 -36.59
CA ILE A 192 15.95 -20.30 -37.56
C ILE A 192 14.95 -21.25 -38.21
N ASP A 193 13.66 -21.02 -37.99
CA ASP A 193 12.57 -21.85 -38.51
C ASP A 193 12.82 -23.36 -38.25
N GLY A 194 13.28 -23.69 -37.03
CA GLY A 194 13.62 -25.04 -36.58
C GLY A 194 14.99 -25.58 -37.01
N GLN A 195 15.77 -24.85 -37.82
CA GLN A 195 17.13 -25.24 -38.22
C GLN A 195 18.19 -24.67 -37.28
N THR A 196 19.08 -25.52 -36.76
CA THR A 196 20.14 -25.11 -35.82
C THR A 196 21.44 -24.72 -36.54
N TYR A 197 22.04 -23.62 -36.10
CA TYR A 197 23.36 -23.14 -36.51
C TYR A 197 24.22 -22.90 -35.27
N ASN A 198 25.31 -23.64 -35.13
CA ASN A 198 26.21 -23.53 -33.99
C ASN A 198 27.06 -22.26 -34.09
N GLY A 199 27.15 -21.54 -32.98
CA GLY A 199 27.92 -20.32 -32.81
C GLY A 199 27.39 -19.15 -33.64
N SER A 200 27.42 -17.95 -33.06
CA SER A 200 27.14 -16.68 -33.74
C SER A 200 27.48 -15.54 -32.76
N ASN A 201 27.14 -14.30 -33.12
CA ASN A 201 27.09 -13.16 -32.20
C ASN A 201 25.85 -12.30 -32.50
N THR A 202 25.47 -11.42 -31.58
CA THR A 202 24.29 -10.55 -31.70
C THR A 202 24.52 -9.27 -32.51
N TYR A 203 25.78 -8.88 -32.75
CA TYR A 203 26.12 -7.68 -33.53
C TYR A 203 25.82 -7.89 -35.01
N ASP A 204 26.39 -8.93 -35.60
CA ASP A 204 26.14 -9.37 -36.97
C ASP A 204 26.37 -10.88 -37.08
N THR A 205 25.30 -11.65 -37.21
CA THR A 205 25.39 -13.12 -37.20
C THR A 205 26.24 -13.68 -38.33
N ARG A 206 26.43 -12.93 -39.43
CA ARG A 206 27.29 -13.38 -40.53
C ARG A 206 28.78 -13.14 -40.30
N ALA A 207 29.15 -12.27 -39.37
CA ALA A 207 30.52 -11.86 -39.16
C ALA A 207 31.12 -12.68 -38.03
N SER A 208 32.38 -13.12 -38.17
CA SER A 208 33.12 -13.66 -37.03
C SER A 208 33.74 -12.51 -36.24
N ILE A 209 33.63 -12.57 -34.92
CA ILE A 209 34.29 -11.65 -33.98
C ILE A 209 35.28 -12.41 -33.10
N ASP A 210 36.19 -11.69 -32.45
CA ASP A 210 37.19 -12.31 -31.57
C ASP A 210 36.52 -13.01 -30.38
N GLY A 211 37.10 -14.14 -29.95
CA GLY A 211 36.49 -15.05 -28.97
C GLY A 211 35.47 -16.03 -29.55
N GLN A 212 35.03 -15.85 -30.80
CA GLN A 212 34.11 -16.77 -31.46
C GLN A 212 34.84 -17.94 -32.14
N THR A 213 34.71 -19.15 -31.57
CA THR A 213 35.37 -20.36 -32.09
C THR A 213 34.63 -21.04 -33.24
N VAL A 214 33.31 -20.82 -33.36
CA VAL A 214 32.45 -21.37 -34.42
C VAL A 214 31.47 -20.29 -34.90
N ASN A 215 31.27 -20.16 -36.21
CA ASN A 215 30.19 -19.38 -36.80
C ASN A 215 29.61 -20.10 -38.04
N GLN A 216 28.52 -20.85 -37.87
CA GLN A 216 27.87 -21.53 -39.00
C GLN A 216 27.03 -20.59 -39.88
N LEU A 217 26.78 -19.37 -39.44
CA LEU A 217 26.11 -18.33 -40.22
C LEU A 217 27.10 -17.42 -40.96
N ALA A 218 28.40 -17.71 -40.90
CA ALA A 218 29.44 -16.92 -41.56
C ALA A 218 29.14 -16.69 -43.05
N GLY A 219 29.13 -15.41 -43.47
CA GLY A 219 28.88 -15.01 -44.85
C GLY A 219 27.42 -15.14 -45.34
N THR A 220 26.47 -15.55 -44.49
CA THR A 220 25.05 -15.66 -44.86
C THR A 220 24.39 -14.28 -45.08
N GLN A 221 23.31 -14.25 -45.87
CA GLN A 221 22.54 -13.04 -46.25
C GLN A 221 21.03 -13.32 -46.19
N GLY A 222 20.22 -12.35 -46.65
CA GLY A 222 18.78 -12.48 -46.69
C GLY A 222 18.17 -12.65 -45.31
N THR A 223 17.12 -13.48 -45.21
CA THR A 223 16.38 -13.70 -43.96
C THR A 223 17.13 -14.50 -42.89
N ARG A 224 18.31 -15.06 -43.20
CA ARG A 224 19.12 -15.82 -42.23
C ARG A 224 20.08 -14.95 -41.43
N ARG A 225 20.48 -13.81 -41.99
CA ARG A 225 21.32 -12.83 -41.29
C ARG A 225 20.45 -12.00 -40.35
N MET A 226 20.97 -11.76 -39.16
CA MET A 226 20.49 -10.76 -38.23
C MET A 226 21.66 -9.84 -37.90
N PHE A 227 21.44 -8.52 -37.91
CA PHE A 227 22.37 -7.58 -37.34
C PHE A 227 21.63 -6.47 -36.59
N THR A 228 22.28 -5.88 -35.59
CA THR A 228 21.67 -4.95 -34.62
C THR A 228 22.31 -3.57 -34.57
N PHE A 229 23.41 -3.36 -35.30
CA PHE A 229 24.16 -2.11 -35.27
C PHE A 229 23.51 -0.97 -36.09
N LEU A 230 23.84 0.26 -35.72
CA LEU A 230 23.45 1.46 -36.47
C LEU A 230 24.15 1.51 -37.83
N TRP A 231 23.37 1.79 -38.87
CA TRP A 231 23.90 1.83 -40.22
C TRP A 231 23.44 3.11 -40.93
N SER A 232 24.36 3.83 -41.55
CA SER A 232 24.05 5.09 -42.25
C SER A 232 23.09 4.90 -43.42
N SER A 233 23.09 3.73 -44.06
CA SER A 233 22.10 3.38 -45.09
C SER A 233 20.72 3.07 -44.52
N HIS A 234 20.60 2.92 -43.20
CA HIS A 234 19.35 2.81 -42.44
C HIS A 234 18.96 4.15 -41.77
N ASP A 235 19.40 5.30 -42.29
CA ASP A 235 19.21 6.61 -41.62
C ASP A 235 19.65 6.60 -40.14
N ASN A 236 20.68 5.81 -39.82
CA ASN A 236 21.16 5.55 -38.46
C ASN A 236 20.05 5.02 -37.53
N LYS A 237 19.21 4.10 -38.01
CA LYS A 237 18.24 3.35 -37.19
C LYS A 237 18.74 1.93 -36.97
N ALA A 238 18.69 1.49 -35.71
CA ALA A 238 18.97 0.11 -35.33
C ALA A 238 17.68 -0.72 -35.20
N GLY A 239 17.82 -2.04 -35.26
CA GLY A 239 16.75 -3.02 -35.09
C GLY A 239 17.25 -4.42 -35.47
N PHE A 240 16.35 -5.39 -35.64
CA PHE A 240 16.71 -6.79 -35.92
C PHE A 240 16.84 -7.09 -37.42
N SER A 241 17.68 -6.32 -38.11
CA SER A 241 17.77 -6.21 -39.56
C SER A 241 18.06 -7.53 -40.28
N PHE A 242 17.50 -7.69 -41.47
CA PHE A 242 17.86 -8.77 -42.39
C PHE A 242 19.14 -8.46 -43.18
N GLY A 243 19.74 -9.47 -43.80
CA GLY A 243 20.82 -9.27 -44.77
C GLY A 243 20.35 -8.80 -46.14
N SER A 244 21.31 -8.51 -47.03
CA SER A 244 21.02 -7.99 -48.37
C SER A 244 20.18 -8.95 -49.20
N GLY A 245 19.30 -8.42 -50.05
CA GLY A 245 18.51 -9.18 -51.01
C GLY A 245 17.09 -9.52 -50.54
N VAL A 246 16.64 -8.95 -49.43
CA VAL A 246 15.24 -9.02 -48.99
C VAL A 246 14.46 -7.86 -49.60
N ASN A 247 13.38 -8.17 -50.31
CA ASN A 247 12.56 -7.20 -51.05
C ASN A 247 11.30 -6.82 -50.26
N GLY A 248 10.67 -5.71 -50.68
CA GLY A 248 9.38 -5.27 -50.12
C GLY A 248 9.48 -4.30 -48.95
N GLY A 249 10.69 -3.91 -48.55
CA GLY A 249 10.92 -2.87 -47.54
C GLY A 249 10.55 -1.47 -48.04
N SER A 250 10.00 -0.63 -47.16
CA SER A 250 9.82 0.81 -47.39
C SER A 250 9.66 1.57 -46.08
N SER A 251 9.85 2.89 -46.10
CA SER A 251 9.65 3.77 -44.95
C SER A 251 8.17 4.10 -44.66
N SER A 252 7.23 3.44 -45.32
CA SER A 252 5.79 3.63 -45.07
C SER A 252 5.42 3.28 -43.63
N SER A 253 4.51 4.05 -43.02
CA SER A 253 3.98 3.78 -41.68
C SER A 253 3.14 2.50 -41.58
N SER A 254 2.81 1.87 -42.70
CA SER A 254 2.05 0.60 -42.76
C SER A 254 2.88 -0.64 -43.14
N ASN A 255 4.16 -0.47 -43.50
CA ASN A 255 4.98 -1.57 -43.99
C ASN A 255 5.71 -2.27 -42.83
N HIS A 256 5.58 -3.58 -42.64
CA HIS A 256 6.26 -4.27 -41.54
C HIS A 256 7.76 -4.48 -41.77
N LEU A 257 8.27 -4.13 -42.95
CA LEU A 257 9.68 -4.13 -43.31
C LEU A 257 10.12 -2.68 -43.55
N TRP A 258 10.72 -2.05 -42.54
CA TRP A 258 11.22 -0.69 -42.70
C TRP A 258 12.48 -0.68 -43.54
N GLN A 259 12.59 0.27 -44.46
CA GLN A 259 13.78 0.45 -45.27
C GLN A 259 13.95 1.90 -45.71
N ALA A 260 15.16 2.43 -45.61
CA ALA A 260 15.53 3.69 -46.23
C ALA A 260 15.94 3.45 -47.70
N GLY A 261 15.22 4.10 -48.63
CA GLY A 261 15.46 3.94 -50.06
C GLY A 261 15.40 2.47 -50.53
N ASN A 262 16.40 2.05 -51.31
CA ASN A 262 16.47 0.73 -51.95
C ASN A 262 17.66 -0.13 -51.45
N GLU A 263 18.06 0.02 -50.18
CA GLU A 263 19.28 -0.63 -49.65
C GLU A 263 19.21 -2.18 -49.57
N GLY A 264 17.99 -2.75 -49.44
CA GLY A 264 17.75 -4.18 -49.61
C GLY A 264 18.04 -5.07 -48.39
N SER A 265 18.19 -4.49 -47.21
CA SER A 265 18.41 -5.17 -45.91
C SER A 265 17.45 -4.60 -44.84
N PRO A 266 16.13 -4.68 -45.08
CA PRO A 266 15.11 -4.00 -44.28
C PRO A 266 15.14 -4.43 -42.81
N ILE A 267 14.68 -3.52 -41.95
CA ILE A 267 14.46 -3.75 -40.52
C ILE A 267 13.03 -4.28 -40.31
N PRO A 268 12.85 -5.56 -39.93
CA PRO A 268 11.52 -6.13 -39.74
C PRO A 268 10.91 -5.69 -38.40
N PHE A 269 9.59 -5.54 -38.38
CA PHE A 269 8.83 -5.55 -37.14
C PHE A 269 9.11 -6.86 -36.41
N THR A 270 9.55 -6.76 -35.16
CA THR A 270 10.05 -7.87 -34.36
C THR A 270 9.41 -7.82 -32.98
N GLN A 271 9.00 -9.00 -32.49
CA GLN A 271 8.60 -9.23 -31.11
C GLN A 271 9.63 -10.14 -30.43
N VAL A 272 9.98 -9.83 -29.19
CA VAL A 272 10.98 -10.53 -28.37
C VAL A 272 10.26 -11.20 -27.21
N TRP A 273 10.41 -12.51 -27.11
CA TRP A 273 9.68 -13.36 -26.18
C TRP A 273 10.64 -14.20 -25.33
N LEU A 274 10.27 -14.37 -24.05
CA LEU A 274 10.89 -15.32 -23.13
C LEU A 274 9.85 -16.32 -22.65
N ARG A 275 10.30 -17.49 -22.19
CA ARG A 275 9.42 -18.51 -21.59
C ARG A 275 10.02 -19.07 -20.31
N PRO A 276 9.96 -18.33 -19.19
CA PRO A 276 10.33 -18.86 -17.87
C PRO A 276 9.32 -19.96 -17.47
N GLU A 277 9.79 -21.20 -17.34
CA GLU A 277 8.95 -22.35 -16.96
C GLU A 277 8.84 -22.49 -15.44
N ILE A 278 8.21 -21.48 -14.80
CA ILE A 278 7.97 -21.43 -13.35
C ILE A 278 6.52 -21.84 -13.07
N ALA A 279 6.33 -22.91 -12.29
CA ALA A 279 5.00 -23.35 -11.86
C ALA A 279 4.43 -22.43 -10.76
N ASN A 280 3.11 -22.29 -10.67
CA ASN A 280 2.46 -21.38 -9.71
C ASN A 280 2.75 -21.74 -8.24
N ASP A 281 2.86 -23.02 -7.93
CA ASP A 281 3.25 -23.55 -6.61
C ASP A 281 4.76 -23.45 -6.34
N ALA A 282 5.56 -23.14 -7.36
CA ALA A 282 7.00 -22.96 -7.29
C ALA A 282 7.45 -21.48 -7.32
N ALA A 283 6.51 -20.54 -7.16
CA ALA A 283 6.81 -19.10 -7.19
C ALA A 283 7.80 -18.64 -6.10
N GLY A 284 7.90 -19.40 -5.01
CA GLY A 284 8.92 -19.21 -3.97
C GLY A 284 8.64 -18.09 -2.97
N PHE A 285 7.38 -17.70 -2.76
CA PHE A 285 7.02 -16.68 -1.77
C PHE A 285 7.27 -17.16 -0.33
N ALA A 286 7.73 -16.23 0.51
CA ALA A 286 7.96 -16.49 1.92
C ALA A 286 6.75 -16.04 2.75
N PRO A 287 6.34 -16.78 3.80
CA PRO A 287 5.27 -16.35 4.69
C PRO A 287 5.57 -14.99 5.35
N LEU A 288 4.52 -14.27 5.71
CA LEU A 288 4.67 -13.01 6.46
C LEU A 288 5.45 -13.22 7.78
N PRO A 289 6.47 -12.38 8.06
CA PRO A 289 7.16 -12.44 9.35
C PRO A 289 6.21 -12.07 10.49
N ALA A 290 6.21 -12.86 11.58
CA ALA A 290 5.33 -12.61 12.73
C ALA A 290 5.51 -11.21 13.37
N GLY A 291 6.71 -10.63 13.28
CA GLY A 291 7.02 -9.27 13.75
C GLY A 291 6.76 -8.16 12.74
N GLY A 292 6.31 -8.50 11.52
CA GLY A 292 6.30 -7.58 10.37
C GLY A 292 7.65 -7.53 9.64
N PHE A 293 7.65 -6.88 8.48
CA PHE A 293 8.85 -6.64 7.69
C PHE A 293 9.69 -5.52 8.29
N SER A 294 11.01 -5.63 8.16
CA SER A 294 11.92 -4.50 8.39
C SER A 294 11.88 -3.52 7.22
N ALA A 295 12.32 -2.28 7.45
CA ALA A 295 12.48 -1.32 6.36
C ALA A 295 13.55 -1.81 5.36
N GLU A 296 13.35 -1.49 4.10
CA GLU A 296 14.18 -1.90 2.98
C GLU A 296 14.47 -0.67 2.12
N THR A 297 15.75 -0.37 1.92
CA THR A 297 16.21 0.76 1.11
C THR A 297 16.87 0.23 -0.16
N LYS A 298 16.73 1.00 -1.25
CA LYS A 298 17.45 0.77 -2.49
C LYS A 298 18.90 1.25 -2.34
N PRO A 299 19.87 0.60 -3.00
CA PRO A 299 21.27 1.01 -2.94
C PRO A 299 21.47 2.47 -3.33
N GLU A 300 22.42 3.17 -2.70
CA GLU A 300 22.85 4.51 -3.10
C GLU A 300 23.24 4.55 -4.59
N GLY A 301 22.98 5.68 -5.24
CA GLY A 301 23.28 5.87 -6.65
C GLY A 301 22.77 7.22 -7.15
N LEU A 302 23.22 7.62 -8.34
CA LEU A 302 22.83 8.88 -8.96
C LEU A 302 21.58 8.72 -9.84
N GLU A 303 20.87 9.82 -10.04
CA GLU A 303 19.80 9.91 -11.03
C GLU A 303 20.35 9.70 -12.44
N ASN A 304 19.61 8.95 -13.26
CA ASN A 304 20.00 8.68 -14.66
C ASN A 304 19.73 9.89 -15.57
N ARG A 305 19.00 10.89 -15.07
CA ARG A 305 18.67 12.12 -15.78
C ARG A 305 19.43 13.27 -15.16
N SER A 306 19.88 14.18 -15.99
CA SER A 306 20.44 15.43 -15.50
C SER A 306 19.33 16.24 -14.83
N GLU A 307 19.70 16.99 -13.82
CA GLU A 307 18.89 18.04 -13.22
C GLU A 307 18.58 19.16 -14.24
N LEU A 308 17.57 19.97 -13.96
CA LEU A 308 17.29 21.16 -14.75
C LEU A 308 18.45 22.15 -14.62
N ALA A 309 18.98 22.64 -15.75
CA ALA A 309 19.93 23.75 -15.79
C ALA A 309 19.19 25.07 -16.07
N PRO A 310 18.89 25.91 -15.04
CA PRO A 310 18.16 27.16 -15.25
C PRO A 310 19.01 28.20 -15.99
N TRP A 311 20.32 28.18 -15.76
CA TRP A 311 21.32 28.96 -16.49
C TRP A 311 22.46 28.06 -16.96
N GLY A 312 23.22 28.56 -17.94
CA GLY A 312 24.44 27.90 -18.42
C GLY A 312 25.28 28.86 -19.25
N VAL A 313 26.43 28.39 -19.72
CA VAL A 313 27.37 29.14 -20.54
C VAL A 313 27.10 28.97 -22.04
N VAL A 314 27.42 29.99 -22.83
CA VAL A 314 27.15 30.06 -24.27
C VAL A 314 28.27 30.74 -25.05
N GLY A 315 28.21 30.53 -26.36
CA GLY A 315 29.23 31.00 -27.30
C GLY A 315 30.55 30.24 -27.20
N LEU A 316 31.47 30.58 -28.09
CA LEU A 316 32.78 29.96 -28.20
C LEU A 316 33.76 30.99 -28.77
N SER A 317 34.88 31.21 -28.09
CA SER A 317 35.92 32.13 -28.52
C SER A 317 37.27 31.43 -28.61
N HIS A 318 37.95 31.64 -29.74
CA HIS A 318 39.37 31.27 -29.94
C HIS A 318 40.30 32.49 -29.82
N ALA A 319 39.81 33.59 -29.20
CA ALA A 319 40.66 34.74 -28.91
C ALA A 319 41.82 34.32 -28.00
N GLY A 320 43.04 34.80 -28.30
CA GLY A 320 44.26 34.44 -27.56
C GLY A 320 44.97 33.17 -28.06
N GLU A 321 44.38 32.37 -28.95
CA GLU A 321 45.01 31.15 -29.48
C GLU A 321 45.99 31.44 -30.63
N GLU A 322 47.29 31.13 -30.45
CA GLU A 322 48.29 31.24 -31.53
C GLU A 322 48.04 30.22 -32.65
N ARG A 323 47.51 29.04 -32.28
CA ARG A 323 47.05 28.00 -33.17
C ARG A 323 45.72 27.50 -32.63
N ILE A 324 44.68 27.62 -33.46
CA ILE A 324 43.36 27.08 -33.12
C ILE A 324 43.49 25.59 -32.84
N GLU A 325 43.19 25.21 -31.60
CA GLU A 325 43.10 23.80 -31.23
C GLU A 325 41.88 23.18 -31.90
N PRO A 326 41.96 21.90 -32.33
CA PRO A 326 40.83 21.28 -33.03
C PRO A 326 39.59 21.10 -32.14
N TYR A 327 39.75 21.17 -30.82
CA TYR A 327 38.70 20.90 -29.83
C TYR A 327 37.85 22.15 -29.56
N ASN A 328 36.53 22.05 -29.78
CA ASN A 328 35.58 23.15 -29.61
C ASN A 328 34.76 23.05 -28.31
N THR A 329 35.45 22.96 -27.17
CA THR A 329 34.79 22.77 -25.87
C THR A 329 34.57 24.11 -25.14
N PRO A 330 33.33 24.50 -24.82
CA PRO A 330 33.05 25.72 -24.07
C PRO A 330 33.41 25.61 -22.59
N VAL A 331 33.19 24.46 -21.92
CA VAL A 331 33.57 24.23 -20.51
C VAL A 331 34.76 23.29 -20.45
N LEU A 332 35.85 23.72 -19.82
CA LEU A 332 37.10 22.94 -19.69
C LEU A 332 37.37 22.51 -18.25
N SER A 333 36.88 23.26 -17.27
CA SER A 333 37.10 23.00 -15.85
C SER A 333 35.86 23.43 -15.04
N LEU A 334 35.56 22.64 -14.02
CA LEU A 334 34.59 22.89 -12.97
C LEU A 334 35.33 22.84 -11.65
N GLU A 335 34.95 23.71 -10.72
CA GLU A 335 35.42 23.66 -9.34
C GLU A 335 34.23 23.99 -8.44
N VAL A 336 33.87 23.07 -7.56
CA VAL A 336 32.80 23.20 -6.59
C VAL A 336 33.41 23.55 -5.24
N SER A 337 33.01 24.70 -4.69
CA SER A 337 33.46 25.13 -3.37
C SER A 337 32.32 25.80 -2.61
N GLY A 338 31.98 25.21 -1.46
CA GLY A 338 30.92 25.70 -0.59
C GLY A 338 29.56 25.63 -1.28
N ASP A 339 28.91 26.77 -1.46
CA ASP A 339 27.59 26.91 -2.08
C ASP A 339 27.65 27.27 -3.58
N ARG A 340 28.83 27.14 -4.22
CA ARG A 340 29.08 27.59 -5.59
C ARG A 340 29.78 26.56 -6.45
N THR A 341 29.45 26.60 -7.73
CA THR A 341 30.18 25.97 -8.82
C THR A 341 30.79 27.05 -9.70
N PHE A 342 32.11 27.00 -9.88
CA PHE A 342 32.84 27.83 -10.84
C PHE A 342 32.99 27.07 -12.15
N VAL A 343 32.79 27.77 -13.27
CA VAL A 343 32.85 27.21 -14.61
C VAL A 343 33.90 27.98 -15.40
N GLY A 344 34.97 27.29 -15.79
CA GLY A 344 36.07 27.83 -16.58
C GLY A 344 36.08 27.24 -18.00
N GLY A 345 36.40 28.06 -19.01
CA GLY A 345 36.59 27.54 -20.36
C GLY A 345 36.67 28.60 -21.46
N ARG A 346 36.02 28.35 -22.60
CA ARG A 346 36.06 29.11 -23.87
C ARG A 346 34.77 29.85 -24.23
N PHE A 347 33.81 29.88 -23.32
CA PHE A 347 32.52 30.54 -23.55
C PHE A 347 32.66 32.07 -23.57
N THR A 348 31.72 32.75 -24.21
CA THR A 348 31.68 34.23 -24.31
C THR A 348 30.70 34.86 -23.34
N GLY A 349 29.71 34.09 -22.88
CA GLY A 349 28.70 34.60 -21.98
C GLY A 349 27.88 33.51 -21.31
N VAL A 350 26.84 33.95 -20.60
CA VAL A 350 25.85 33.08 -19.97
C VAL A 350 24.45 33.36 -20.51
N GLN A 351 23.55 32.39 -20.38
CA GLN A 351 22.17 32.49 -20.85
C GLN A 351 21.21 31.76 -19.91
N GLN A 352 20.02 32.33 -19.69
CA GLN A 352 18.93 31.67 -18.98
C GLN A 352 18.10 30.81 -19.94
N GLY A 353 18.35 29.50 -19.93
CA GLY A 353 17.72 28.57 -20.86
C GLY A 353 18.02 28.87 -22.34
N PRO A 354 17.46 28.08 -23.28
CA PRO A 354 17.82 28.14 -24.70
C PRO A 354 17.30 29.39 -25.44
N SER A 355 16.41 30.18 -24.82
CA SER A 355 15.78 31.37 -25.42
C SER A 355 16.05 32.65 -24.61
N GLY A 356 16.88 32.59 -23.56
CA GLY A 356 17.27 33.76 -22.78
C GLY A 356 18.11 34.75 -23.58
N THR A 357 18.30 35.95 -23.06
CA THR A 357 19.28 36.90 -23.64
C THR A 357 20.68 36.49 -23.19
N GLU A 358 21.63 36.40 -24.11
CA GLU A 358 23.05 36.19 -23.76
C GLU A 358 23.58 37.42 -23.04
N ILE A 359 24.30 37.19 -21.94
CA ILE A 359 24.98 38.23 -21.18
C ILE A 359 26.48 37.96 -21.23
N ASP A 360 27.25 38.96 -21.68
CA ASP A 360 28.71 38.89 -21.77
C ASP A 360 29.31 38.56 -20.40
N GLN A 361 29.97 37.41 -20.33
CA GLN A 361 30.76 36.92 -19.21
C GLN A 361 31.70 35.85 -19.76
N PRO A 362 32.79 36.24 -20.42
CA PRO A 362 33.66 35.28 -21.09
C PRO A 362 34.55 34.55 -20.09
N TRP A 363 34.95 33.33 -20.45
CA TRP A 363 35.99 32.50 -19.84
C TRP A 363 35.76 31.96 -18.41
N LEU A 364 35.14 32.72 -17.51
CA LEU A 364 34.94 32.34 -16.11
C LEU A 364 33.59 32.85 -15.58
N ALA A 365 32.77 31.96 -15.01
CA ALA A 365 31.47 32.28 -14.43
C ALA A 365 31.25 31.47 -13.15
N ALA A 366 30.33 31.94 -12.28
CA ALA A 366 29.93 31.23 -11.08
C ALA A 366 28.42 30.99 -11.06
N PHE A 367 28.03 29.84 -10.52
CA PHE A 367 26.65 29.42 -10.34
C PHE A 367 26.45 28.96 -8.89
N ASP A 368 25.24 29.09 -8.37
CA ASP A 368 24.88 28.41 -7.13
C ASP A 368 24.78 26.89 -7.36
N LEU A 369 24.66 26.13 -6.28
CA LEU A 369 24.53 24.68 -6.40
C LEU A 369 23.29 24.26 -7.20
N ASP A 370 22.30 25.11 -7.44
CA ASP A 370 21.11 24.85 -8.27
C ASP A 370 21.26 25.29 -9.74
N GLY A 371 22.47 25.71 -10.12
CA GLY A 371 22.79 26.11 -11.48
C GLY A 371 22.26 27.50 -11.84
N ASN A 372 21.87 28.33 -10.87
CA ASN A 372 21.54 29.73 -11.13
C ASN A 372 22.82 30.55 -11.21
N TRP A 373 22.91 31.40 -12.24
CA TRP A 373 24.05 32.27 -12.40
C TRP A 373 24.16 33.32 -11.29
N ILE A 374 25.37 33.48 -10.75
CA ILE A 374 25.67 34.47 -9.71
C ILE A 374 26.17 35.74 -10.38
N ASP A 375 25.33 36.78 -10.38
CA ASP A 375 25.62 38.00 -11.12
C ASP A 375 26.65 38.94 -10.46
N SER A 376 26.91 38.73 -9.17
CA SER A 376 27.88 39.48 -8.38
C SER A 376 29.34 39.06 -8.59
N PHE A 377 29.58 37.92 -9.24
CA PHE A 377 30.91 37.41 -9.56
C PHE A 377 31.22 37.71 -11.04
N ARG A 378 32.14 38.65 -11.28
CA ARG A 378 32.43 39.24 -12.61
C ARG A 378 33.93 39.48 -12.85
N PRO A 379 34.77 38.44 -12.82
CA PRO A 379 36.17 38.61 -13.21
C PRO A 379 36.26 38.90 -14.72
N GLU A 380 37.21 39.76 -15.10
CA GLU A 380 37.55 40.11 -16.48
C GLU A 380 38.87 39.42 -16.87
N LEU A 381 38.83 38.59 -17.92
CA LEU A 381 39.97 37.87 -18.46
C LEU A 381 40.04 38.02 -19.98
N ASP A 382 41.25 37.87 -20.53
CA ASP A 382 41.52 37.93 -21.98
C ASP A 382 41.83 36.54 -22.61
N GLY A 383 41.75 35.48 -21.80
CA GLY A 383 42.05 34.11 -22.21
C GLY A 383 41.30 33.06 -21.38
N ARG A 384 41.48 31.81 -21.76
CA ARG A 384 40.74 30.65 -21.28
C ARG A 384 41.18 30.29 -19.88
N VAL A 385 40.23 29.87 -19.05
CA VAL A 385 40.51 29.16 -17.80
C VAL A 385 40.56 27.67 -18.12
N TRP A 386 41.70 27.06 -17.86
CA TRP A 386 41.97 25.65 -18.16
C TRP A 386 41.80 24.74 -16.96
N ASP A 387 42.08 25.26 -15.76
CA ASP A 387 41.94 24.52 -14.52
C ASP A 387 41.80 25.45 -13.31
N MET A 388 41.22 24.94 -12.23
CA MET A 388 40.90 25.68 -11.01
C MET A 388 41.12 24.81 -9.79
N VAL A 389 41.51 25.41 -8.67
CA VAL A 389 41.57 24.74 -7.36
C VAL A 389 41.17 25.69 -6.25
N THR A 390 40.48 25.19 -5.23
CA THR A 390 40.14 25.97 -4.02
C THR A 390 41.20 25.80 -2.93
N THR A 391 41.78 26.91 -2.52
CA THR A 391 42.79 26.96 -1.45
C THR A 391 42.17 26.83 -0.05
N PRO A 392 42.93 26.42 0.99
CA PRO A 392 42.38 26.17 2.33
C PRO A 392 41.80 27.42 3.02
N ASP A 393 42.21 28.62 2.60
CA ASP A 393 41.63 29.89 3.04
C ASP A 393 40.33 30.26 2.28
N GLY A 394 39.81 29.34 1.47
CA GLY A 394 38.56 29.49 0.74
C GLY A 394 38.67 30.46 -0.43
N LYS A 395 39.85 30.60 -1.05
CA LYS A 395 40.05 31.40 -2.26
C LYS A 395 40.20 30.51 -3.47
N LEU A 396 39.77 31.01 -4.63
CA LEU A 396 39.85 30.28 -5.89
C LEU A 396 41.17 30.62 -6.58
N VAL A 397 41.96 29.61 -6.96
CA VAL A 397 43.09 29.81 -7.88
C VAL A 397 42.68 29.32 -9.25
N ILE A 398 42.86 30.19 -10.23
CA ILE A 398 42.57 29.93 -11.64
C ILE A 398 43.87 29.83 -12.42
N SER A 399 43.92 28.91 -13.38
CA SER A 399 45.03 28.79 -14.32
C SER A 399 44.56 28.79 -15.76
N GLY A 400 45.43 29.23 -16.66
CA GLY A 400 45.08 29.21 -18.07
C GLY A 400 46.10 29.85 -18.99
N ASP A 401 45.58 30.47 -20.05
CA ASP A 401 46.37 31.19 -21.05
C ASP A 401 46.01 32.69 -21.15
N PHE A 402 45.27 33.20 -20.17
CA PHE A 402 45.07 34.63 -19.95
C PHE A 402 46.40 35.32 -19.60
N THR A 403 46.53 36.58 -19.99
CA THR A 403 47.72 37.40 -19.71
C THR A 403 47.50 38.35 -18.53
N GLU A 404 46.26 38.63 -18.19
CA GLU A 404 45.87 39.47 -17.05
C GLU A 404 44.48 39.09 -16.50
N VAL A 405 44.23 39.40 -15.22
CA VAL A 405 42.92 39.27 -14.56
C VAL A 405 42.55 40.60 -13.93
N ASN A 406 41.37 41.14 -14.25
CA ASN A 406 40.89 42.46 -13.82
C ASN A 406 41.90 43.60 -14.06
N GLY A 407 42.73 43.50 -15.12
CA GLY A 407 43.80 44.45 -15.42
C GLY A 407 44.95 44.49 -14.38
N VAL A 408 45.03 43.50 -13.49
CA VAL A 408 46.09 43.39 -12.49
C VAL A 408 47.32 42.72 -13.12
N ALA A 409 48.44 43.45 -13.15
CA ALA A 409 49.69 42.92 -13.69
C ALA A 409 50.28 41.82 -12.79
N GLY A 410 50.98 40.86 -13.41
CA GLY A 410 51.65 39.77 -12.69
C GLY A 410 50.76 38.56 -12.40
N THR A 411 49.64 38.45 -13.10
CA THR A 411 48.69 37.33 -13.04
C THR A 411 48.69 36.50 -14.34
N SER A 412 49.72 36.61 -15.18
CA SER A 412 49.75 35.89 -16.46
C SER A 412 49.75 34.37 -16.21
N GLY A 413 48.77 33.66 -16.78
CA GLY A 413 48.60 32.22 -16.68
C GLY A 413 48.12 31.67 -15.33
N MET A 414 48.22 32.41 -14.23
CA MET A 414 47.71 31.99 -12.92
C MET A 414 47.35 33.17 -12.02
N ALA A 415 46.20 33.11 -11.35
CA ALA A 415 45.75 34.13 -10.40
C ALA A 415 44.98 33.51 -9.23
N LYS A 416 45.15 34.07 -8.03
CA LYS A 416 44.30 33.80 -6.87
C LYS A 416 43.24 34.90 -6.78
N ILE A 417 41.96 34.53 -6.67
CA ILE A 417 40.83 35.46 -6.67
C ILE A 417 39.86 35.15 -5.53
N ASP A 418 39.10 36.16 -5.13
CA ASP A 418 37.99 36.02 -4.19
C ASP A 418 36.79 35.33 -4.87
N PRO A 419 36.29 34.18 -4.36
CA PRO A 419 35.19 33.43 -4.99
C PRO A 419 33.82 34.12 -4.88
N VAL A 420 33.69 35.15 -4.04
CA VAL A 420 32.47 35.93 -3.89
C VAL A 420 32.44 37.09 -4.86
N THR A 421 33.54 37.85 -4.96
CA THR A 421 33.59 39.10 -5.74
C THR A 421 34.30 38.99 -7.08
N GLY A 422 35.19 38.01 -7.25
CA GLY A 422 36.07 37.89 -8.42
C GLY A 422 37.30 38.80 -8.37
N GLU A 423 37.57 39.47 -7.25
CA GLU A 423 38.73 40.36 -7.09
C GLU A 423 40.03 39.58 -6.92
N VAL A 424 41.13 40.09 -7.50
CA VAL A 424 42.45 39.45 -7.42
C VAL A 424 43.08 39.62 -6.04
N ASP A 425 43.55 38.52 -5.45
CA ASP A 425 44.37 38.52 -4.25
C ASP A 425 45.83 38.85 -4.60
N THR A 426 46.17 40.14 -4.49
CA THR A 426 47.52 40.64 -4.80
C THR A 426 48.63 40.18 -3.84
N SER A 427 48.29 39.47 -2.75
CA SER A 427 49.30 38.86 -1.86
C SER A 427 49.93 37.60 -2.47
N PHE A 428 49.21 36.95 -3.40
CA PHE A 428 49.68 35.84 -4.21
C PHE A 428 50.31 36.33 -5.52
N LYS A 429 51.45 35.78 -5.92
CA LYS A 429 52.09 36.13 -7.21
C LYS A 429 52.70 34.92 -7.91
N ALA A 430 52.18 34.63 -9.11
CA ALA A 430 52.65 33.59 -10.01
C ALA A 430 52.49 34.02 -11.48
N ASP A 431 53.49 34.72 -12.02
CA ASP A 431 53.43 35.33 -13.35
C ASP A 431 54.17 34.46 -14.38
N PHE A 432 53.44 33.64 -15.13
CA PHE A 432 53.98 32.66 -16.08
C PHE A 432 54.24 33.25 -17.46
N HIS A 433 55.32 32.77 -18.09
CA HIS A 433 55.76 33.21 -19.42
C HIS A 433 56.23 32.03 -20.27
N ARG A 434 56.04 32.19 -21.58
CA ARG A 434 56.63 31.32 -22.60
C ARG A 434 57.42 32.15 -23.60
N THR A 435 58.68 31.76 -23.82
CA THR A 435 59.57 32.52 -24.74
C THR A 435 59.16 32.37 -26.21
N THR A 436 58.61 31.23 -26.60
CA THR A 436 58.17 30.90 -27.96
C THR A 436 56.98 29.94 -27.92
N GLY A 437 55.94 30.23 -28.68
CA GLY A 437 54.68 29.48 -28.65
C GLY A 437 53.73 29.98 -27.55
N GLN A 438 52.50 29.48 -27.57
CA GLN A 438 51.44 29.86 -26.64
C GLN A 438 51.75 29.45 -25.20
N LEU A 439 51.60 30.41 -24.27
CA LEU A 439 51.57 30.17 -22.83
C LEU A 439 50.29 29.39 -22.49
N VAL A 440 50.42 28.30 -21.74
CA VAL A 440 49.28 27.60 -21.14
C VAL A 440 49.73 27.04 -19.80
N VAL A 441 49.11 27.45 -18.69
CA VAL A 441 49.11 26.64 -17.46
C VAL A 441 47.86 25.78 -17.55
N ARG A 442 48.03 24.47 -17.79
CA ARG A 442 46.96 23.60 -18.30
C ARG A 442 46.20 22.88 -17.20
N THR A 443 46.91 22.49 -16.16
CA THR A 443 46.41 21.66 -15.06
C THR A 443 47.12 22.05 -13.78
N MET A 444 46.41 21.93 -12.67
CA MET A 444 46.90 22.13 -11.33
C MET A 444 46.35 21.06 -10.39
N ASP A 445 47.06 20.83 -9.30
CA ASP A 445 46.52 20.12 -8.14
C ASP A 445 47.05 20.75 -6.85
N LEU A 446 46.28 20.69 -5.77
CA LEU A 446 46.58 21.32 -4.49
C LEU A 446 46.76 20.27 -3.40
N HIS A 447 47.99 20.18 -2.88
CA HIS A 447 48.30 19.28 -1.76
C HIS A 447 49.31 19.92 -0.80
N ASP A 448 49.10 19.73 0.50
CA ASP A 448 49.95 20.23 1.59
C ASP A 448 50.33 21.73 1.47
N GLY A 449 49.38 22.55 1.01
CA GLY A 449 49.56 24.00 0.86
C GLY A 449 50.42 24.40 -0.34
N PHE A 450 50.70 23.48 -1.27
CA PHE A 450 51.36 23.76 -2.55
C PHE A 450 50.42 23.46 -3.72
N ILE A 451 50.38 24.39 -4.66
CA ILE A 451 49.76 24.22 -5.98
C ILE A 451 50.82 23.66 -6.91
N TYR A 452 50.67 22.41 -7.31
CA TYR A 452 51.44 21.79 -8.37
C TYR A 452 50.82 22.23 -9.69
N ALA A 453 51.63 22.64 -10.67
CA ALA A 453 51.13 23.17 -11.93
C ALA A 453 51.97 22.68 -13.10
N ALA A 454 51.30 22.35 -14.20
CA ALA A 454 51.96 21.87 -15.41
C ALA A 454 51.33 22.43 -16.70
N GLY A 455 52.09 22.46 -17.79
CA GLY A 455 51.57 22.87 -19.10
C GLY A 455 52.61 23.34 -20.12
N SER A 456 52.26 24.38 -20.86
CA SER A 456 53.08 25.06 -21.86
C SER A 456 53.69 26.36 -21.31
N PHE A 457 54.71 26.26 -20.46
CA PHE A 457 55.48 27.43 -19.99
C PHE A 457 56.95 27.08 -19.78
N ASN A 458 57.82 28.10 -19.80
CA ASN A 458 59.25 27.89 -19.55
C ASN A 458 59.88 28.89 -18.57
N ARG A 459 59.07 29.81 -18.04
CA ARG A 459 59.49 30.84 -17.10
C ARG A 459 58.34 31.19 -16.15
N VAL A 460 58.66 31.57 -14.93
CA VAL A 460 57.70 32.13 -13.96
C VAL A 460 58.38 33.20 -13.11
N THR A 461 57.71 34.33 -12.89
CA THR A 461 58.10 35.33 -11.90
C THR A 461 57.20 35.19 -10.69
N ALA A 462 57.76 34.72 -9.59
CA ALA A 462 57.00 34.28 -8.42
C ALA A 462 57.24 35.18 -7.19
N ALA A 463 56.41 35.07 -6.16
CA ALA A 463 56.48 35.96 -5.00
C ALA A 463 57.85 35.98 -4.31
N ASN A 464 58.43 37.18 -4.16
CA ASN A 464 59.77 37.41 -3.58
C ASN A 464 60.94 36.80 -4.38
N TRP A 465 60.70 36.33 -5.60
CA TRP A 465 61.71 35.81 -6.51
C TRP A 465 61.72 36.61 -7.83
N GLY A 466 62.89 36.63 -8.48
CA GLY A 466 62.97 37.05 -9.89
C GLY A 466 62.41 35.98 -10.82
N GLU A 467 62.55 36.20 -12.13
CA GLU A 467 62.18 35.19 -13.13
C GLU A 467 63.00 33.90 -12.95
N ILE A 468 62.31 32.76 -12.90
CA ILE A 468 62.90 31.43 -12.80
C ILE A 468 62.65 30.68 -14.11
N ARG A 469 63.69 30.02 -14.63
CA ARG A 469 63.56 29.12 -15.78
C ARG A 469 63.09 27.75 -15.32
N ILE A 470 62.07 27.22 -15.97
CA ILE A 470 61.46 25.92 -15.69
C ILE A 470 61.18 25.20 -17.00
N ALA A 471 60.91 23.90 -16.93
CA ALA A 471 60.58 23.08 -18.09
C ALA A 471 59.22 22.42 -17.85
N HIS A 472 58.17 23.22 -18.07
CA HIS A 472 56.76 22.81 -18.11
C HIS A 472 56.06 22.45 -16.79
N ALA A 473 56.77 22.33 -15.66
CA ALA A 473 56.16 22.02 -14.36
C ALA A 473 56.85 22.76 -13.20
N ILE A 474 56.06 23.10 -12.18
CA ILE A 474 56.52 23.70 -10.91
C ILE A 474 55.44 23.56 -9.83
N ASN A 475 55.83 23.53 -8.55
CA ASN A 475 54.92 23.79 -7.45
C ASN A 475 55.14 25.15 -6.78
N LEU A 476 54.06 25.77 -6.30
CA LEU A 476 54.03 27.09 -5.70
C LEU A 476 53.24 27.05 -4.40
N ASP A 477 53.73 27.70 -3.35
CA ASP A 477 53.01 27.91 -2.09
C ASP A 477 51.65 28.57 -2.36
N ALA A 478 50.57 27.97 -1.87
CA ALA A 478 49.19 28.33 -2.21
C ALA A 478 48.73 29.66 -1.58
N GLU A 479 49.42 30.13 -0.54
CA GLU A 479 49.13 31.41 0.09
C GLU A 479 49.84 32.55 -0.65
N THR A 480 51.12 32.37 -0.98
CA THR A 480 51.97 33.46 -1.46
C THR A 480 52.37 33.37 -2.93
N GLY A 481 52.33 32.19 -3.54
CA GLY A 481 52.91 31.92 -4.86
C GLY A 481 54.43 31.73 -4.81
N ARG A 482 55.02 31.48 -3.64
CA ARG A 482 56.45 31.23 -3.49
C ARG A 482 56.83 29.87 -4.10
N PRO A 483 57.88 29.78 -4.93
CA PRO A 483 58.29 28.52 -5.54
C PRO A 483 58.78 27.45 -4.56
N GLY A 484 58.23 26.23 -4.67
CA GLY A 484 58.61 25.05 -3.89
C GLY A 484 59.76 24.23 -4.52
N GLY A 485 59.95 23.01 -4.03
CA GLY A 485 61.03 22.11 -4.46
C GLY A 485 60.79 21.35 -5.76
N TRP A 486 59.53 21.11 -6.13
CA TRP A 486 59.14 20.25 -7.24
C TRP A 486 59.20 20.99 -8.59
N ARG A 487 60.17 20.63 -9.45
CA ARG A 487 60.41 21.26 -10.76
C ARG A 487 60.98 20.27 -11.79
N PRO A 488 60.26 19.19 -12.13
CA PRO A 488 60.75 18.22 -13.10
C PRO A 488 60.99 18.85 -14.48
N ARG A 489 61.97 18.29 -15.21
CA ARG A 489 62.24 18.66 -16.61
C ARG A 489 61.45 17.76 -17.54
N MET A 490 60.31 18.24 -18.01
CA MET A 490 59.45 17.51 -18.94
C MET A 490 59.81 17.82 -20.39
N SER A 491 59.75 16.81 -21.26
CA SER A 491 60.09 16.97 -22.68
C SER A 491 58.93 17.45 -23.55
N GLY A 492 57.71 17.40 -23.03
CA GLY A 492 56.49 17.81 -23.71
C GLY A 492 55.47 18.38 -22.73
N HIS A 493 54.27 18.63 -23.23
CA HIS A 493 53.15 19.16 -22.45
C HIS A 493 52.51 18.07 -21.60
N THR A 494 52.18 18.43 -20.36
CA THR A 494 51.33 17.65 -19.45
C THR A 494 49.90 18.14 -19.59
N VAL A 495 48.96 17.20 -19.63
CA VAL A 495 47.52 17.47 -19.78
C VAL A 495 46.87 17.50 -18.41
N ASP A 496 47.22 16.56 -17.54
CA ASP A 496 46.61 16.38 -16.23
C ASP A 496 47.65 15.90 -15.20
N ILE A 497 47.47 16.30 -13.94
CA ILE A 497 48.31 15.91 -12.81
C ILE A 497 47.46 15.58 -11.59
N ASP A 498 47.98 14.73 -10.73
CA ASP A 498 47.36 14.40 -9.45
C ASP A 498 48.46 14.11 -8.43
N VAL A 499 48.43 14.80 -7.28
CA VAL A 499 49.32 14.55 -6.16
C VAL A 499 48.68 13.46 -5.31
N THR A 500 49.42 12.41 -5.02
CA THR A 500 48.86 11.28 -4.27
C THR A 500 48.41 11.70 -2.87
N ASP A 501 47.39 11.02 -2.33
CA ASP A 501 46.77 11.41 -1.06
C ASP A 501 47.79 11.49 0.09
N ASP A 502 48.80 10.63 0.07
CA ASP A 502 49.89 10.62 1.06
C ASP A 502 50.97 11.70 0.86
N GLY A 503 50.84 12.52 -0.20
CA GLY A 503 51.75 13.60 -0.55
C GLY A 503 53.12 13.15 -1.04
N SER A 504 53.32 11.86 -1.33
CA SER A 504 54.65 11.33 -1.66
C SER A 504 54.99 11.45 -3.14
N ARG A 505 54.00 11.47 -4.04
CA ARG A 505 54.22 11.44 -5.49
C ARG A 505 53.34 12.44 -6.24
N VAL A 506 53.82 12.85 -7.42
CA VAL A 506 53.01 13.54 -8.43
C VAL A 506 52.88 12.63 -9.65
N LEU A 507 51.65 12.30 -9.97
CA LEU A 507 51.21 11.55 -11.15
C LEU A 507 50.99 12.52 -12.30
N MET A 508 51.33 12.13 -13.52
CA MET A 508 51.26 13.01 -14.69
C MET A 508 50.78 12.25 -15.92
N ALA A 509 49.76 12.76 -16.60
CA ALA A 509 49.32 12.31 -17.91
C ALA A 509 49.65 13.36 -18.98
N GLY A 510 50.12 12.93 -20.16
CA GLY A 510 50.30 13.85 -21.27
C GLY A 510 51.15 13.33 -22.42
N TYR A 511 51.83 14.27 -23.09
CA TYR A 511 52.64 14.02 -24.29
C TYR A 511 54.14 13.95 -23.99
N SER A 512 54.55 14.17 -22.74
CA SER A 512 55.97 14.18 -22.35
C SER A 512 56.54 12.77 -22.42
N ASN A 513 57.46 12.52 -23.35
CA ASN A 513 58.06 11.19 -23.53
C ASN A 513 59.26 10.89 -22.62
N ARG A 514 59.64 11.81 -21.74
CA ARG A 514 60.64 11.61 -20.69
C ARG A 514 60.53 12.67 -19.59
N ILE A 515 60.97 12.33 -18.38
CA ILE A 515 61.04 13.23 -17.22
C ILE A 515 62.46 13.19 -16.65
N ASN A 516 63.13 14.34 -16.50
CA ASN A 516 64.52 14.41 -16.04
C ASN A 516 65.49 13.49 -16.80
N ASP A 517 65.26 13.35 -18.12
CA ASP A 517 65.99 12.47 -19.03
C ASP A 517 65.71 10.96 -18.86
N ASP A 518 64.74 10.58 -18.01
CA ASP A 518 64.21 9.22 -17.84
C ASP A 518 63.02 8.95 -18.79
N TYR A 519 63.14 7.93 -19.64
CA TYR A 519 62.14 7.56 -20.64
C TYR A 519 61.08 6.58 -20.13
N ASP A 520 61.32 5.89 -19.02
CA ASP A 520 60.38 4.92 -18.46
C ASP A 520 59.15 5.66 -17.89
N HIS A 521 59.30 6.94 -17.53
CA HIS A 521 58.24 7.84 -17.03
C HIS A 521 57.60 8.70 -18.13
N GLY A 522 57.71 8.29 -19.40
CA GLY A 522 57.11 8.98 -20.54
C GLY A 522 55.63 8.63 -20.74
N TYR A 523 54.81 9.63 -21.08
CA TYR A 523 53.37 9.61 -21.38
C TYR A 523 52.46 9.30 -20.18
N PHE A 524 52.98 8.56 -19.21
CA PHE A 524 52.48 8.44 -17.85
C PHE A 524 53.69 8.63 -16.92
N GLY A 525 53.72 9.73 -16.17
CA GLY A 525 54.85 10.12 -15.32
C GLY A 525 54.54 9.94 -13.85
N ILE A 526 55.55 9.56 -13.08
CA ILE A 526 55.47 9.46 -11.61
C ILE A 526 56.76 10.06 -11.03
N THR A 527 56.65 11.11 -10.23
CA THR A 527 57.80 11.76 -9.58
C THR A 527 57.61 11.85 -8.07
N ASP A 528 58.70 11.98 -7.34
CA ASP A 528 58.68 12.37 -5.92
C ASP A 528 58.15 13.80 -5.78
N ALA A 529 57.15 13.99 -4.92
CA ALA A 529 56.44 15.27 -4.81
C ALA A 529 57.27 16.41 -4.20
N ALA A 530 58.33 16.09 -3.44
CA ALA A 530 59.19 17.11 -2.85
C ALA A 530 60.27 17.62 -3.82
N THR A 531 60.83 16.72 -4.63
CA THR A 531 62.03 16.96 -5.45
C THR A 531 61.74 17.07 -6.95
N GLY A 532 60.69 16.40 -7.43
CA GLY A 532 60.43 16.22 -8.85
C GLY A 532 61.36 15.21 -9.53
N ASP A 533 62.11 14.41 -8.76
CA ASP A 533 62.89 13.31 -9.31
C ASP A 533 61.96 12.15 -9.73
N PRO A 534 62.21 11.48 -10.87
CA PRO A 534 61.45 10.29 -11.26
C PRO A 534 61.55 9.20 -10.18
N ILE A 535 60.42 8.60 -9.81
CA ILE A 535 60.42 7.48 -8.85
C ILE A 535 61.16 6.30 -9.48
N THR A 536 62.24 5.83 -8.85
CA THR A 536 63.00 4.70 -9.42
C THR A 536 62.24 3.39 -9.30
N GLY A 537 62.42 2.48 -10.26
CA GLY A 537 61.86 1.13 -10.20
C GLY A 537 60.43 1.02 -10.74
N VAL A 538 59.91 2.08 -11.34
CA VAL A 538 58.61 2.08 -12.02
C VAL A 538 58.71 1.29 -13.32
N GLY A 539 57.78 0.35 -13.53
CA GLY A 539 57.69 -0.44 -14.76
C GLY A 539 57.37 0.37 -16.02
N SER A 540 57.60 -0.23 -17.19
CA SER A 540 57.25 0.36 -18.49
C SER A 540 55.72 0.42 -18.64
N TRP A 541 55.18 1.59 -19.00
CA TRP A 541 53.77 1.71 -19.32
C TRP A 541 53.40 0.92 -20.58
N GLU A 542 52.28 0.18 -20.51
CA GLU A 542 51.75 -0.63 -21.60
C GLU A 542 50.62 0.12 -22.33
N PRO A 543 50.85 0.72 -23.51
CA PRO A 543 49.79 1.39 -24.25
C PRO A 543 48.80 0.39 -24.85
N SER A 544 47.54 0.79 -24.95
CA SER A 544 46.48 0.00 -25.61
C SER A 544 46.75 -0.24 -27.12
N THR A 545 47.62 0.57 -27.72
CA THR A 545 48.07 0.47 -29.11
C THR A 545 49.45 1.10 -29.34
N THR A 546 50.11 0.72 -30.43
CA THR A 546 51.43 1.24 -30.80
C THR A 546 51.40 2.57 -31.57
N GLY A 547 50.21 3.07 -31.93
CA GLY A 547 49.98 4.22 -32.79
C GLY A 547 50.21 5.56 -32.12
N ALA A 548 49.21 6.07 -31.39
CA ALA A 548 49.34 7.24 -30.54
C ALA A 548 49.72 6.82 -29.12
N LYS A 549 50.61 7.61 -28.51
CA LYS A 549 51.13 7.37 -27.16
C LYS A 549 51.01 8.69 -26.43
N TYR A 550 49.89 8.88 -25.75
CA TYR A 550 49.65 9.97 -24.82
C TYR A 550 48.55 9.57 -23.84
N GLN A 551 48.47 10.22 -22.70
CA GLN A 551 47.39 10.06 -21.74
C GLN A 551 46.79 11.43 -21.45
N GLN A 552 45.51 11.49 -21.05
CA GLN A 552 44.81 12.75 -20.80
C GLN A 552 44.42 12.92 -19.34
N ALA A 553 44.11 11.85 -18.62
CA ALA A 553 43.62 11.93 -17.24
C ALA A 553 44.37 10.94 -16.34
N VAL A 554 44.61 11.34 -15.09
CA VAL A 554 45.25 10.50 -14.07
C VAL A 554 44.63 10.78 -12.71
N LYS A 555 44.45 9.75 -11.89
CA LYS A 555 43.85 9.90 -10.55
C LYS A 555 44.36 8.83 -9.59
N ASP A 556 44.81 9.23 -8.41
CA ASP A 556 45.08 8.36 -7.27
C ASP A 556 43.76 7.91 -6.63
N LEU A 557 43.69 6.64 -6.23
CA LEU A 557 42.54 6.10 -5.50
C LEU A 557 42.70 6.15 -3.99
N GLY A 558 43.85 6.61 -3.49
CA GLY A 558 44.13 6.74 -2.06
C GLY A 558 44.44 5.41 -1.35
N ASP A 559 44.44 4.29 -2.09
CA ASP A 559 44.70 2.95 -1.56
C ASP A 559 45.87 2.22 -2.23
N GLY A 560 46.71 2.98 -2.93
CA GLY A 560 47.89 2.48 -3.63
C GLY A 560 47.58 1.94 -5.03
N ARG A 561 46.47 2.36 -5.61
CA ARG A 561 46.09 2.09 -7.01
C ARG A 561 45.88 3.41 -7.75
N ILE A 562 46.17 3.41 -9.05
CA ILE A 562 46.13 4.61 -9.90
C ILE A 562 45.28 4.33 -11.14
N PHE A 563 44.39 5.26 -11.46
CA PHE A 563 43.80 5.33 -12.80
C PHE A 563 44.62 6.18 -13.74
N VAL A 564 44.73 5.73 -14.97
CA VAL A 564 45.20 6.53 -16.09
C VAL A 564 44.35 6.22 -17.31
N GLY A 565 44.05 7.24 -18.11
CA GLY A 565 43.35 7.05 -19.37
C GLY A 565 43.68 8.12 -20.40
N GLY A 566 43.47 7.79 -21.67
CA GLY A 566 43.57 8.75 -22.74
C GLY A 566 43.45 8.11 -24.11
N SER A 567 44.60 8.03 -24.79
CA SER A 567 44.70 7.74 -26.22
C SER A 567 44.08 6.40 -26.61
N GLU A 568 43.32 6.42 -27.71
CA GLU A 568 42.65 5.23 -28.26
C GLU A 568 41.71 4.55 -27.27
N HIS A 569 41.09 5.39 -26.43
CA HIS A 569 39.94 5.08 -25.60
C HIS A 569 40.26 4.09 -24.48
N ASP A 570 41.47 4.19 -23.94
CA ASP A 570 41.97 3.34 -22.88
C ASP A 570 41.68 3.89 -21.49
N ILE A 571 41.42 2.95 -20.58
CA ILE A 571 41.30 3.17 -19.16
C ILE A 571 42.07 2.04 -18.49
N GLN A 572 43.06 2.39 -17.68
CA GLN A 572 43.97 1.42 -17.06
C GLN A 572 44.05 1.64 -15.56
N LEU A 573 43.96 0.55 -14.81
CA LEU A 573 44.17 0.51 -13.37
C LEU A 573 45.53 -0.11 -13.07
N TRP A 574 46.41 0.66 -12.42
CA TRP A 574 47.75 0.23 -12.05
C TRP A 574 47.92 0.19 -10.54
N ASP A 575 48.86 -0.62 -10.07
CA ASP A 575 49.41 -0.44 -8.73
C ASP A 575 50.28 0.82 -8.66
N TRP A 576 50.52 1.32 -7.45
CA TRP A 576 51.22 2.60 -7.22
C TRP A 576 52.61 2.70 -7.87
N ASN A 577 53.30 1.55 -7.98
CA ASN A 577 54.63 1.47 -8.59
C ASN A 577 54.59 1.27 -10.10
N ARG A 578 53.40 1.04 -10.67
CA ARG A 578 53.20 0.71 -12.08
C ARG A 578 54.04 -0.50 -12.52
N ASP A 579 54.12 -1.50 -11.64
CA ASP A 579 54.75 -2.78 -11.93
C ASP A 579 53.73 -3.80 -12.43
N THR A 580 52.45 -3.59 -12.09
CA THR A 580 51.35 -4.49 -12.46
C THR A 580 50.17 -3.69 -13.02
N LEU A 581 49.79 -3.98 -14.26
CA LEU A 581 48.48 -3.60 -14.79
C LEU A 581 47.43 -4.49 -14.13
N LEU A 582 46.66 -3.92 -13.20
CA LEU A 582 45.67 -4.66 -12.40
C LEU A 582 44.44 -5.01 -13.25
N ASP A 583 43.98 -4.06 -14.05
CA ASP A 583 42.88 -4.27 -15.00
C ASP A 583 42.85 -3.12 -16.05
N ALA A 584 42.08 -3.28 -17.12
CA ALA A 584 41.89 -2.29 -18.17
C ALA A 584 40.50 -2.39 -18.81
N ALA A 585 40.04 -1.28 -19.36
CA ALA A 585 38.86 -1.21 -20.19
C ALA A 585 39.13 -0.35 -21.44
N ILE A 586 38.44 -0.66 -22.54
CA ILE A 586 38.54 0.12 -23.77
C ILE A 586 37.18 0.40 -24.39
N THR A 587 37.08 1.48 -25.16
CA THR A 587 35.92 1.73 -26.04
C THR A 587 36.28 1.58 -27.51
N LYS A 588 35.33 1.12 -28.34
CA LYS A 588 35.59 0.76 -29.77
C LYS A 588 35.16 1.82 -30.78
N GLN A 589 34.13 2.60 -30.45
CA GLN A 589 33.54 3.66 -31.30
C GLN A 589 33.30 4.94 -30.50
N GLY A 590 33.99 5.11 -29.38
CA GLY A 590 33.90 6.30 -28.55
C GLY A 590 35.23 7.03 -28.49
N GLY A 591 35.27 8.22 -27.91
CA GLY A 591 36.41 9.10 -27.73
C GLY A 591 37.39 8.79 -26.61
N ASP A 592 38.49 9.52 -26.59
CA ASP A 592 39.53 9.43 -25.57
C ASP A 592 38.94 9.67 -24.17
N THR A 593 39.50 9.00 -23.17
CA THR A 593 39.26 9.32 -21.76
C THR A 593 39.80 10.73 -21.51
N GLN A 594 39.02 11.60 -20.87
CA GLN A 594 39.30 13.05 -20.78
C GLN A 594 39.36 13.58 -19.35
N ALA A 595 38.61 12.99 -18.42
CA ALA A 595 38.66 13.33 -17.00
C ALA A 595 38.32 12.11 -16.14
N ILE A 596 38.91 12.04 -14.96
CA ILE A 596 38.69 10.98 -13.97
C ILE A 596 38.53 11.66 -12.62
N GLU A 597 37.45 11.35 -11.91
CA GLU A 597 37.23 11.86 -10.56
C GLU A 597 36.69 10.77 -9.64
N VAL A 598 37.08 10.78 -8.37
CA VAL A 598 36.68 9.75 -7.40
C VAL A 598 35.74 10.36 -6.37
N VAL A 599 34.49 9.90 -6.36
CA VAL A 599 33.45 10.40 -5.47
C VAL A 599 32.72 9.22 -4.85
N GLY A 600 32.67 9.16 -3.51
CA GLY A 600 31.85 8.18 -2.78
C GLY A 600 32.16 6.70 -3.08
N GLY A 601 33.42 6.34 -3.30
CA GLY A 601 33.81 4.95 -3.65
C GLY A 601 33.51 4.56 -5.10
N LYS A 602 33.26 5.55 -5.96
CA LYS A 602 33.11 5.38 -7.41
C LYS A 602 34.15 6.22 -8.13
N ALA A 603 34.74 5.66 -9.19
CA ALA A 603 35.53 6.42 -10.15
C ALA A 603 34.63 6.79 -11.34
N TYR A 604 34.41 8.08 -11.54
CA TYR A 604 33.69 8.62 -12.67
C TYR A 604 34.70 8.95 -13.77
N ILE A 605 34.48 8.38 -14.96
CA ILE A 605 35.43 8.49 -16.07
C ILE A 605 34.69 9.07 -17.26
N ALA A 606 35.11 10.26 -17.66
CA ALA A 606 34.54 11.05 -18.73
C ALA A 606 35.34 10.91 -20.03
N CYS A 607 34.65 11.12 -21.13
CA CYS A 607 35.16 10.95 -22.49
C CYS A 607 34.25 11.67 -23.51
N HIS A 608 34.65 11.66 -24.78
CA HIS A 608 33.75 11.88 -25.92
C HIS A 608 33.30 10.54 -26.52
N CYS A 609 33.18 9.54 -25.65
CA CYS A 609 32.85 8.17 -25.96
C CYS A 609 31.37 7.87 -25.80
N ALA A 610 30.88 7.01 -26.68
CA ALA A 610 29.53 6.52 -26.67
C ALA A 610 29.51 5.03 -27.03
N ASN A 611 28.37 4.41 -26.83
CA ASN A 611 28.04 3.03 -27.14
C ASN A 611 28.52 2.04 -26.08
N TRP A 612 29.79 1.64 -26.05
CA TRP A 612 30.20 0.44 -25.30
C TRP A 612 31.61 0.54 -24.69
N VAL A 613 31.73 0.06 -23.45
CA VAL A 613 32.99 -0.17 -22.73
C VAL A 613 33.20 -1.68 -22.59
N TYR A 614 34.34 -2.17 -23.06
CA TYR A 614 34.72 -3.58 -22.95
C TYR A 614 35.70 -3.74 -21.78
N GLU A 615 35.25 -4.40 -20.71
CA GLU A 615 36.03 -4.56 -19.48
C GLU A 615 36.96 -5.78 -19.53
N GLY A 616 38.15 -5.68 -18.96
CA GLY A 616 39.11 -6.79 -18.85
C GLY A 616 40.06 -6.91 -20.03
N THR A 617 40.16 -5.86 -20.85
CA THR A 617 41.02 -5.89 -22.03
C THR A 617 41.64 -4.52 -22.29
N ASN A 618 42.92 -4.56 -22.67
CA ASN A 618 43.70 -3.39 -23.11
C ASN A 618 43.99 -3.46 -24.62
N SER A 619 43.22 -4.25 -25.38
CA SER A 619 43.50 -4.58 -26.78
C SER A 619 42.62 -3.78 -27.75
N TRP A 620 43.12 -2.64 -28.24
CA TRP A 620 42.42 -1.80 -29.23
C TRP A 620 43.01 -1.98 -30.66
N PRO A 621 42.23 -1.88 -31.77
CA PRO A 621 40.79 -1.55 -31.90
C PRO A 621 39.86 -2.76 -31.90
N THR A 622 40.39 -3.97 -31.68
CA THR A 622 39.60 -5.21 -31.68
C THR A 622 39.64 -5.81 -30.27
N PRO A 623 38.69 -5.42 -29.39
CA PRO A 623 38.62 -5.95 -28.04
C PRO A 623 38.53 -7.48 -28.09
N ALA A 624 39.45 -8.14 -27.40
CA ALA A 624 39.50 -9.59 -27.28
C ALA A 624 39.69 -9.98 -25.81
N GLY A 625 39.05 -11.06 -25.38
CA GLY A 625 39.15 -11.57 -24.01
C GLY A 625 38.47 -10.69 -22.94
N TYR A 626 37.62 -9.74 -23.33
CA TYR A 626 36.82 -8.96 -22.38
C TYR A 626 35.88 -9.87 -21.59
N ARG A 627 35.63 -9.52 -20.33
CA ARG A 627 34.73 -10.25 -19.44
C ARG A 627 33.28 -9.80 -19.59
N ASN A 628 33.07 -8.48 -19.69
CA ASN A 628 31.77 -7.81 -19.71
C ASN A 628 31.79 -6.66 -20.73
N VAL A 629 30.60 -6.20 -21.13
CA VAL A 629 30.45 -5.03 -21.98
C VAL A 629 29.23 -4.21 -21.57
N GLU A 630 29.48 -2.98 -21.17
CA GLU A 630 28.46 -2.07 -20.64
C GLU A 630 28.33 -0.80 -21.48
N PRO A 631 27.14 -0.17 -21.47
CA PRO A 631 26.94 1.07 -22.20
C PRO A 631 27.63 2.24 -21.50
N ILE A 632 28.13 3.18 -22.30
CA ILE A 632 28.63 4.48 -21.82
C ILE A 632 28.08 5.60 -22.67
N ASN A 633 27.81 6.74 -22.04
CA ASN A 633 27.39 7.95 -22.73
C ASN A 633 28.10 9.16 -22.14
N LEU A 634 29.27 9.47 -22.71
CA LEU A 634 30.18 10.56 -22.33
C LEU A 634 30.79 10.45 -20.92
N VAL A 635 30.15 9.76 -19.98
CA VAL A 635 30.68 9.45 -18.66
C VAL A 635 30.11 8.12 -18.18
N GLY A 636 30.94 7.34 -17.48
CA GLY A 636 30.56 6.11 -16.78
C GLY A 636 31.07 6.12 -15.35
N ALA A 637 30.52 5.24 -14.51
CA ALA A 637 30.96 5.06 -13.13
C ALA A 637 31.53 3.64 -12.95
N TRP A 638 32.63 3.52 -12.22
CA TRP A 638 33.23 2.26 -11.83
C TRP A 638 33.27 2.13 -10.32
N ASN A 639 32.94 0.95 -9.82
CA ASN A 639 33.16 0.61 -8.42
C ASN A 639 34.66 0.58 -8.14
N THR A 640 35.17 1.39 -7.21
CA THR A 640 36.62 1.41 -6.92
C THR A 640 37.09 0.10 -6.31
N ASP A 641 36.24 -0.63 -5.59
CA ASP A 641 36.59 -1.93 -4.97
C ASP A 641 36.69 -3.07 -5.98
N THR A 642 35.67 -3.23 -6.84
CA THR A 642 35.56 -4.37 -7.76
C THR A 642 36.10 -4.10 -9.16
N TRP A 643 36.27 -2.82 -9.51
CA TRP A 643 36.59 -2.37 -10.85
C TRP A 643 35.65 -2.93 -11.92
N THR A 644 34.36 -2.88 -11.61
CA THR A 644 33.29 -3.14 -12.56
C THR A 644 32.50 -1.87 -12.79
N VAL A 645 32.13 -1.61 -14.04
CA VAL A 645 31.15 -0.56 -14.38
C VAL A 645 29.92 -0.73 -13.48
N ASP A 646 29.45 0.38 -12.94
CA ASP A 646 28.17 0.47 -12.25
C ASP A 646 27.06 0.63 -13.29
N ASP A 647 26.48 -0.50 -13.70
CA ASP A 647 25.42 -0.58 -14.69
C ASP A 647 24.06 -0.07 -14.17
N SER A 648 23.95 0.25 -12.87
CA SER A 648 22.76 0.85 -12.27
C SER A 648 22.61 2.35 -12.57
N TRP A 649 23.69 2.99 -13.04
CA TRP A 649 23.71 4.39 -13.43
C TRP A 649 24.18 4.57 -14.87
N TYR A 650 23.36 5.27 -15.65
CA TYR A 650 23.70 5.66 -17.01
C TYR A 650 23.09 7.03 -17.29
N PRO A 651 23.91 8.03 -17.65
CA PRO A 651 23.43 9.38 -17.94
C PRO A 651 22.65 9.35 -19.27
N SER A 652 21.34 9.18 -19.15
CA SER A 652 20.44 8.97 -20.26
C SER A 652 20.40 10.19 -21.18
N SER A 653 20.73 10.00 -22.45
CA SER A 653 20.59 11.00 -23.52
C SER A 653 21.35 12.33 -23.34
N LEU A 654 22.44 12.36 -22.55
CA LEU A 654 23.41 13.46 -22.66
C LEU A 654 23.85 13.61 -24.11
N LYS A 655 23.86 14.85 -24.60
CA LYS A 655 24.25 15.15 -25.97
C LYS A 655 25.24 16.31 -26.03
N ALA A 656 26.42 15.99 -26.54
CA ALA A 656 27.43 16.92 -27.00
C ALA A 656 26.99 17.61 -28.31
N ASN A 657 27.31 18.90 -28.47
CA ASN A 657 26.96 19.67 -29.67
C ASN A 657 28.00 19.52 -30.79
N ARG A 658 29.27 19.39 -30.42
CA ARG A 658 30.43 19.47 -31.33
C ARG A 658 31.24 18.17 -31.33
N GLY A 659 30.88 17.22 -30.47
CA GLY A 659 31.50 15.89 -30.39
C GLY A 659 32.72 15.86 -29.48
N GLU A 660 32.90 16.86 -28.63
CA GLU A 660 34.08 17.02 -27.76
C GLU A 660 33.93 16.35 -26.40
N GLY A 661 32.70 16.02 -25.99
CA GLY A 661 32.42 15.25 -24.78
C GLY A 661 32.58 16.04 -23.50
N ILE A 662 32.84 15.30 -22.42
CA ILE A 662 33.01 15.83 -21.06
C ILE A 662 34.51 15.94 -20.77
N TRP A 663 34.93 17.09 -20.24
CA TRP A 663 36.32 17.44 -19.97
C TRP A 663 36.65 17.64 -18.49
N THR A 664 35.63 17.66 -17.64
CA THR A 664 35.80 17.93 -16.21
C THR A 664 34.63 17.32 -15.44
N ILE A 665 34.93 16.83 -14.25
CA ILE A 665 34.00 16.19 -13.33
C ILE A 665 34.31 16.77 -11.95
N ASP A 666 33.26 17.03 -11.16
CA ASP A 666 33.40 17.40 -9.76
C ASP A 666 32.14 16.96 -8.98
N SER A 667 32.10 17.15 -7.67
CA SER A 667 30.94 16.84 -6.83
C SER A 667 30.66 17.91 -5.78
N ASP A 668 29.38 18.10 -5.46
CA ASP A 668 28.97 19.04 -4.41
C ASP A 668 28.68 18.36 -3.07
N SER A 669 28.51 19.18 -2.03
CA SER A 669 28.25 18.71 -0.66
C SER A 669 26.93 17.96 -0.47
N ARG A 670 26.05 17.93 -1.48
CA ARG A 670 24.80 17.15 -1.48
C ARG A 670 24.99 15.80 -2.17
N GLY A 671 26.20 15.48 -2.61
CA GLY A 671 26.52 14.26 -3.37
C GLY A 671 26.14 14.34 -4.84
N CYS A 672 25.78 15.52 -5.37
CA CYS A 672 25.50 15.64 -6.80
C CYS A 672 26.80 15.68 -7.60
N LEU A 673 26.88 14.87 -8.65
CA LEU A 673 27.97 14.87 -9.61
C LEU A 673 27.75 15.96 -10.66
N TRP A 674 28.77 16.78 -10.87
CA TRP A 674 28.83 17.81 -11.90
C TRP A 674 29.75 17.36 -13.03
N VAL A 675 29.32 17.59 -14.27
CA VAL A 675 30.13 17.30 -15.46
C VAL A 675 30.08 18.47 -16.43
N GLY A 676 31.23 18.84 -16.99
CA GLY A 676 31.39 19.99 -17.88
C GLY A 676 32.02 19.62 -19.21
N GLY A 677 31.58 20.23 -20.29
CA GLY A 677 32.11 19.98 -21.63
C GLY A 677 31.40 20.77 -22.72
N ASP A 678 31.13 20.13 -23.86
CA ASP A 678 30.34 20.70 -24.97
C ASP A 678 28.86 20.29 -24.93
N LEU A 679 28.36 20.05 -23.72
CA LEU A 679 27.00 19.57 -23.45
C LEU A 679 25.96 20.61 -23.88
N GLU A 680 25.09 20.25 -24.83
CA GLU A 680 23.96 21.09 -25.24
C GLU A 680 22.66 20.60 -24.63
N ARG A 681 22.48 19.28 -24.51
CA ARG A 681 21.20 18.70 -24.11
C ARG A 681 21.31 17.61 -23.06
N GLY A 682 20.38 17.66 -22.10
CA GLY A 682 20.23 16.76 -20.97
C GLY A 682 18.92 15.97 -21.08
N SER A 683 18.37 15.47 -19.98
CA SER A 683 17.18 14.63 -20.05
C SER A 683 16.24 14.75 -18.85
N TRP A 684 16.29 15.87 -18.13
CA TRP A 684 15.43 16.17 -16.98
C TRP A 684 13.95 15.83 -17.24
N SER A 685 13.37 16.32 -18.35
CA SER A 685 11.95 16.08 -18.70
C SER A 685 11.68 14.68 -19.26
N GLY A 686 12.74 13.87 -19.43
CA GLY A 686 12.72 12.61 -20.17
C GLY A 686 12.83 12.81 -21.69
N ASN A 687 13.07 14.03 -22.17
CA ASN A 687 13.22 14.30 -23.60
C ASN A 687 14.41 15.22 -23.90
N ALA A 688 15.54 14.60 -24.22
CA ALA A 688 16.75 15.31 -24.62
C ALA A 688 16.67 16.13 -25.89
N ALA A 689 15.59 16.03 -26.67
CA ALA A 689 15.37 16.97 -27.77
C ALA A 689 15.00 18.37 -27.28
N ASN A 690 14.56 18.54 -26.04
CA ASN A 690 14.04 19.81 -25.53
C ASN A 690 14.80 20.34 -24.30
N ASP A 691 15.55 19.50 -23.60
CA ASP A 691 16.19 19.85 -22.33
C ASP A 691 17.60 20.42 -22.58
N TRP A 692 17.77 21.73 -22.42
CA TRP A 692 19.05 22.44 -22.62
C TRP A 692 19.91 22.43 -21.34
N LEU A 693 21.23 22.34 -21.51
CA LEU A 693 22.21 22.27 -20.40
C LEU A 693 23.22 23.42 -20.34
N GLY A 694 23.49 24.09 -21.47
CA GLY A 694 24.42 25.23 -21.48
C GLY A 694 25.84 24.92 -21.02
N GLY A 695 26.40 23.78 -21.44
CA GLY A 695 27.82 23.44 -21.24
C GLY A 695 28.12 22.51 -20.06
N PHE A 696 27.23 22.35 -19.09
CA PHE A 696 27.44 21.43 -17.96
C PHE A 696 26.14 20.74 -17.51
N ALA A 697 26.25 19.62 -16.81
CA ALA A 697 25.13 18.87 -16.25
C ALA A 697 25.38 18.53 -14.77
N ARG A 698 24.30 18.32 -14.04
CA ARG A 698 24.32 17.87 -12.65
C ARG A 698 23.47 16.60 -12.50
N PHE A 699 23.97 15.60 -11.79
CA PHE A 699 23.26 14.35 -11.48
C PHE A 699 23.26 14.18 -9.97
N CYS A 700 22.09 14.26 -9.34
CA CYS A 700 21.99 14.18 -7.88
C CYS A 700 21.73 12.75 -7.40
N PRO A 701 22.02 12.45 -6.12
CA PRO A 701 21.69 11.16 -5.54
C PRO A 701 20.19 10.90 -5.62
N LYS A 702 19.84 9.66 -5.94
CA LYS A 702 18.48 9.14 -5.80
C LYS A 702 18.14 9.05 -4.30
N ASP A 703 16.85 9.10 -3.96
CA ASP A 703 16.31 8.98 -2.59
C ASP A 703 16.52 7.60 -1.92
N VAL A 704 17.28 7.50 -0.82
CA VAL A 704 17.54 6.23 -0.10
C VAL A 704 16.77 6.10 1.22
N GLU A 705 15.95 7.07 1.59
CA GLU A 705 15.18 7.01 2.82
C GLU A 705 13.95 6.11 2.60
N ALA A 706 13.62 5.29 3.60
CA ALA A 706 12.42 4.46 3.53
C ALA A 706 11.25 5.23 4.14
N PRO A 707 10.03 5.12 3.59
CA PRO A 707 8.85 5.73 4.19
C PRO A 707 8.62 5.29 5.64
N THR A 708 7.94 6.11 6.42
CA THR A 708 7.55 5.75 7.80
C THR A 708 6.58 4.54 7.81
N THR A 709 6.64 3.68 8.84
CA THR A 709 5.73 2.53 8.98
C THR A 709 4.25 2.95 9.02
N PRO A 710 3.37 2.30 8.22
CA PRO A 710 1.92 2.47 8.37
C PRO A 710 1.45 2.07 9.77
N GLY A 711 0.67 2.93 10.43
CA GLY A 711 0.14 2.69 11.78
C GLY A 711 -1.32 2.20 11.77
N ASN A 712 -1.81 1.72 12.92
CA ASN A 712 -3.23 1.39 13.14
C ASN A 712 -3.86 0.48 12.07
N LEU A 713 -3.14 -0.55 11.62
CA LEU A 713 -3.69 -1.53 10.69
C LEU A 713 -4.87 -2.26 11.33
N SER A 714 -6.02 -2.26 10.66
CA SER A 714 -7.23 -3.00 11.02
C SER A 714 -7.75 -3.79 9.83
N ALA A 715 -8.37 -4.94 10.09
CA ALA A 715 -9.08 -5.74 9.09
C ALA A 715 -10.42 -6.15 9.66
N THR A 716 -11.48 -6.05 8.87
CA THR A 716 -12.83 -6.48 9.25
C THR A 716 -13.49 -7.18 8.07
N ALA A 717 -14.09 -8.35 8.31
CA ALA A 717 -14.90 -9.00 7.30
C ALA A 717 -16.14 -8.15 6.96
N SER A 718 -16.53 -8.13 5.69
CA SER A 718 -17.75 -7.49 5.20
C SER A 718 -18.44 -8.37 4.17
N GLY A 719 -19.69 -8.07 3.83
CA GLY A 719 -20.44 -8.86 2.82
C GLY A 719 -19.82 -8.86 1.41
N SER A 720 -18.76 -8.08 1.20
CA SER A 720 -18.00 -7.98 -0.06
C SER A 720 -16.55 -8.45 0.04
N GLY A 721 -16.11 -9.04 1.16
CA GLY A 721 -14.74 -9.52 1.37
C GLY A 721 -14.14 -9.08 2.70
N ILE A 722 -12.90 -8.58 2.69
CA ILE A 722 -12.20 -8.06 3.88
C ILE A 722 -11.82 -6.60 3.67
N ASP A 723 -12.31 -5.72 4.54
CA ASP A 723 -12.00 -4.29 4.53
C ASP A 723 -10.79 -4.00 5.43
N LEU A 724 -9.74 -3.45 4.83
CA LEU A 724 -8.49 -3.07 5.50
C LEU A 724 -8.38 -1.55 5.60
N SER A 725 -7.88 -1.06 6.73
CA SER A 725 -7.55 0.37 6.92
C SER A 725 -6.28 0.56 7.74
N TRP A 726 -5.55 1.65 7.49
CA TRP A 726 -4.34 2.02 8.22
C TRP A 726 -4.15 3.54 8.22
N SER A 727 -3.15 4.03 8.97
CA SER A 727 -2.77 5.45 9.02
C SER A 727 -1.72 5.77 7.96
N ALA A 728 -1.79 7.00 7.43
CA ALA A 728 -0.88 7.45 6.38
C ALA A 728 0.58 7.51 6.84
N SER A 729 1.48 7.17 5.92
CA SER A 729 2.93 7.27 6.05
C SER A 729 3.46 8.52 5.33
N THR A 730 4.63 9.00 5.76
CA THR A 730 5.36 10.11 5.14
C THR A 730 6.74 9.66 4.66
N ASP A 731 7.29 10.42 3.73
CA ASP A 731 8.59 10.21 3.11
C ASP A 731 9.17 11.55 2.65
N ASP A 732 10.50 11.69 2.53
CA ASP A 732 11.16 12.92 2.09
C ASP A 732 10.99 13.18 0.57
N SER A 733 10.75 12.13 -0.22
CA SER A 733 10.31 12.26 -1.63
C SER A 733 8.86 12.77 -1.77
N GLY A 734 8.08 12.70 -0.69
CA GLY A 734 6.71 13.21 -0.55
C GLY A 734 5.61 12.28 -1.06
N ALA A 735 5.85 11.44 -2.07
CA ALA A 735 4.82 10.54 -2.63
C ALA A 735 4.94 9.12 -2.04
N VAL A 736 3.84 8.56 -1.53
CA VAL A 736 3.83 7.20 -0.96
C VAL A 736 2.62 6.42 -1.46
N TYR A 737 2.83 5.15 -1.80
CA TYR A 737 1.79 4.15 -2.02
C TYR A 737 1.96 2.98 -1.05
N TYR A 738 0.97 2.09 -1.00
CA TYR A 738 0.93 0.99 -0.05
C TYR A 738 0.81 -0.34 -0.79
N ASP A 739 1.75 -1.24 -0.52
CA ASP A 739 1.67 -2.65 -0.90
C ASP A 739 0.91 -3.41 0.19
N VAL A 740 -0.23 -4.00 -0.18
CA VAL A 740 -1.09 -4.81 0.69
C VAL A 740 -0.69 -6.28 0.53
N TYR A 741 -0.31 -6.90 1.64
CA TYR A 741 0.10 -8.29 1.69
C TYR A 741 -1.02 -9.16 2.23
N ARG A 742 -1.17 -10.35 1.64
CA ARG A 742 -2.01 -11.45 2.14
C ARG A 742 -1.17 -12.72 2.17
N ASP A 743 -1.08 -13.33 3.35
CA ASP A 743 -0.44 -14.62 3.66
C ASP A 743 1.08 -14.71 3.41
N ASP A 744 1.51 -14.54 2.16
CA ASP A 744 2.91 -14.66 1.74
C ASP A 744 3.33 -13.66 0.65
N ARG A 745 2.39 -12.89 0.07
CA ARG A 745 2.68 -12.04 -1.09
C ARG A 745 1.87 -10.75 -1.12
N VAL A 746 2.33 -9.81 -1.93
CA VAL A 746 1.56 -8.61 -2.29
C VAL A 746 0.41 -9.03 -3.20
N ILE A 747 -0.81 -8.59 -2.86
CA ILE A 747 -2.03 -8.83 -3.66
C ILE A 747 -2.54 -7.56 -4.35
N ALA A 748 -2.19 -6.39 -3.82
CA ALA A 748 -2.62 -5.10 -4.34
C ALA A 748 -1.64 -4.00 -3.97
N THR A 749 -1.65 -2.94 -4.79
CA THR A 749 -1.01 -1.67 -4.48
C THR A 749 -2.04 -0.55 -4.55
N THR A 750 -2.11 0.31 -3.54
CA THR A 750 -3.06 1.43 -3.46
C THR A 750 -2.37 2.72 -3.04
N TRP A 751 -2.90 3.86 -3.49
CA TRP A 751 -2.47 5.19 -3.02
C TRP A 751 -3.29 5.67 -1.80
N GLY A 752 -4.41 5.00 -1.52
CA GLY A 752 -5.24 5.28 -0.36
C GLY A 752 -4.76 4.54 0.88
N THR A 753 -5.33 4.89 2.03
CA THR A 753 -5.04 4.24 3.32
C THR A 753 -6.06 3.15 3.68
N SER A 754 -6.72 2.61 2.67
CA SER A 754 -7.67 1.51 2.79
C SER A 754 -7.70 0.66 1.52
N TYR A 755 -8.10 -0.59 1.68
CA TYR A 755 -8.28 -1.54 0.59
C TYR A 755 -9.33 -2.59 0.98
N THR A 756 -10.24 -2.92 0.06
CA THR A 756 -11.15 -4.04 0.21
C THR A 756 -10.60 -5.19 -0.61
N ASP A 757 -10.30 -6.32 0.02
CA ASP A 757 -9.95 -7.58 -0.64
C ASP A 757 -11.24 -8.35 -0.95
N PRO A 758 -11.68 -8.45 -2.23
CA PRO A 758 -12.99 -9.00 -2.57
C PRO A 758 -12.97 -10.51 -2.83
N GLU A 759 -11.79 -11.13 -2.89
CA GLU A 759 -11.59 -12.53 -3.30
C GLU A 759 -11.12 -13.37 -2.12
N VAL A 760 -11.94 -13.40 -1.06
CA VAL A 760 -11.66 -14.10 0.19
C VAL A 760 -12.91 -14.80 0.69
N GLU A 761 -12.85 -16.12 0.81
CA GLU A 761 -13.89 -16.96 1.44
C GLU A 761 -13.20 -17.92 2.41
N GLY A 762 -13.87 -18.30 3.51
CA GLY A 762 -13.35 -19.32 4.42
C GLY A 762 -12.35 -18.81 5.47
N THR A 763 -11.47 -19.70 5.93
CA THR A 763 -10.80 -19.58 7.24
C THR A 763 -9.40 -18.95 7.18
N SER A 764 -9.19 -17.92 8.01
CA SER A 764 -7.94 -17.25 8.43
C SER A 764 -6.94 -16.83 7.33
N HIS A 765 -6.98 -15.54 6.99
CA HIS A 765 -5.98 -14.85 6.18
C HIS A 765 -5.20 -13.86 7.03
N THR A 766 -3.91 -13.75 6.75
CA THR A 766 -3.02 -12.81 7.45
C THR A 766 -2.68 -11.63 6.56
N TYR A 767 -2.88 -10.41 7.08
CA TYR A 767 -2.63 -9.17 6.35
C TYR A 767 -1.57 -8.32 7.03
N THR A 768 -0.71 -7.72 6.21
CA THR A 768 0.09 -6.56 6.61
C THR A 768 0.20 -5.57 5.45
N VAL A 769 0.74 -4.39 5.73
CA VAL A 769 0.87 -3.33 4.73
C VAL A 769 2.24 -2.66 4.85
N ARG A 770 2.86 -2.36 3.71
CA ARG A 770 4.08 -1.55 3.65
C ARG A 770 3.81 -0.30 2.82
N ALA A 771 4.15 0.87 3.35
CA ALA A 771 4.36 2.06 2.55
C ALA A 771 5.63 1.92 1.70
N ALA A 772 5.60 2.48 0.50
CA ALA A 772 6.71 2.52 -0.44
C ALA A 772 6.69 3.81 -1.27
N ASP A 773 7.88 4.31 -1.62
CA ASP A 773 8.07 5.51 -2.44
C ASP A 773 8.23 5.18 -3.95
N PRO A 774 8.34 6.19 -4.84
CA PRO A 774 8.51 5.97 -6.28
C PRO A 774 9.83 5.31 -6.68
N ARG A 775 10.90 5.39 -5.88
CA ARG A 775 12.14 4.64 -6.09
C ARG A 775 12.00 3.17 -5.71
N GLY A 776 11.03 2.86 -4.84
CA GLY A 776 10.76 1.54 -4.32
C GLY A 776 11.48 1.26 -3.01
N ASN A 777 11.93 2.27 -2.24
CA ASN A 777 12.23 2.00 -0.83
C ASN A 777 10.91 1.67 -0.13
N ARG A 778 10.98 0.82 0.89
CA ARG A 778 9.81 0.27 1.57
C ARG A 778 9.97 0.38 3.07
N SER A 779 8.96 0.95 3.70
CA SER A 779 8.84 1.02 5.15
C SER A 779 8.93 -0.34 5.84
N ALA A 780 9.21 -0.34 7.15
CA ALA A 780 8.85 -1.47 7.99
C ALA A 780 7.32 -1.61 8.06
N SER A 781 6.79 -2.82 8.25
CA SER A 781 5.35 -3.05 8.36
C SER A 781 4.90 -3.15 9.83
N PRO A 782 3.60 -2.92 10.14
CA PRO A 782 3.04 -3.39 11.39
C PRO A 782 3.06 -4.93 11.45
N SER A 783 2.90 -5.48 12.66
CA SER A 783 2.72 -6.92 12.83
C SER A 783 1.50 -7.39 12.04
N PRO A 784 1.57 -8.54 11.34
CA PRO A 784 0.43 -9.05 10.60
C PRO A 784 -0.78 -9.30 11.51
N ILE A 785 -1.97 -8.98 11.02
CA ILE A 785 -3.23 -9.27 11.67
C ILE A 785 -3.91 -10.43 10.96
N ALA A 786 -4.48 -11.36 11.73
CA ALA A 786 -5.27 -12.45 11.20
C ALA A 786 -6.75 -12.07 11.24
N VAL A 787 -7.47 -12.40 10.17
CA VAL A 787 -8.92 -12.17 10.05
C VAL A 787 -9.51 -13.30 9.21
N ASN A 788 -10.71 -13.76 9.56
CA ASN A 788 -11.42 -14.74 8.75
C ASN A 788 -12.18 -14.04 7.61
N GLY A 789 -12.40 -14.75 6.51
CA GLY A 789 -13.27 -14.27 5.45
C GLY A 789 -14.74 -14.26 5.88
N PRO A 790 -15.64 -13.74 5.04
CA PRO A 790 -17.08 -13.84 5.27
C PRO A 790 -17.52 -15.32 5.37
N SER A 791 -18.54 -15.57 6.20
CA SER A 791 -19.16 -16.89 6.34
C SER A 791 -19.61 -17.45 4.99
N PRO A 792 -19.17 -18.67 4.60
CA PRO A 792 -19.55 -19.26 3.33
C PRO A 792 -21.06 -19.52 3.23
N VAL A 793 -21.66 -19.19 2.09
CA VAL A 793 -23.07 -19.49 1.84
C VAL A 793 -23.23 -20.98 1.58
N ILE A 794 -24.05 -21.65 2.40
CA ILE A 794 -24.42 -23.06 2.18
C ILE A 794 -25.52 -23.15 1.12
N GLY A 795 -26.48 -22.23 1.18
CA GLY A 795 -27.55 -22.11 0.20
C GLY A 795 -28.64 -21.13 0.59
N GLU A 796 -29.33 -20.62 -0.43
CA GLU A 796 -30.60 -19.90 -0.28
C GLU A 796 -31.71 -20.93 -0.07
N VAL A 797 -32.23 -21.00 1.16
CA VAL A 797 -33.23 -22.02 1.54
C VAL A 797 -34.67 -21.55 1.27
N ILE A 798 -34.88 -20.23 1.22
CA ILE A 798 -36.14 -19.61 0.76
C ILE A 798 -35.78 -18.39 -0.10
N PRO A 799 -36.01 -18.38 -1.43
CA PRO A 799 -35.85 -17.20 -2.26
C PRO A 799 -36.97 -16.16 -2.03
N PHE A 800 -36.72 -14.91 -2.39
CA PHE A 800 -37.81 -13.94 -2.58
C PHE A 800 -38.83 -14.48 -3.60
N GLY A 801 -40.11 -14.27 -3.32
CA GLY A 801 -41.19 -14.81 -4.14
C GLY A 801 -41.45 -16.31 -4.00
N ALA A 802 -40.87 -16.95 -2.97
CA ALA A 802 -41.25 -18.29 -2.56
C ALA A 802 -42.78 -18.40 -2.31
N THR A 803 -43.31 -19.63 -2.37
CA THR A 803 -44.73 -19.87 -2.08
C THR A 803 -44.97 -19.93 -0.59
N TRP A 804 -45.97 -19.18 -0.13
CA TRP A 804 -46.41 -19.12 1.27
C TRP A 804 -47.87 -19.56 1.36
N ARG A 805 -48.21 -20.30 2.42
CA ARG A 805 -49.60 -20.47 2.85
C ARG A 805 -50.00 -19.27 3.68
N TYR A 806 -51.24 -18.80 3.56
CA TYR A 806 -51.69 -17.60 4.25
C TYR A 806 -53.13 -17.69 4.75
N GLU A 807 -53.41 -16.99 5.84
CA GLU A 807 -54.75 -16.78 6.40
C GLU A 807 -55.02 -15.28 6.51
N ASP A 808 -56.04 -14.82 5.78
CA ASP A 808 -56.32 -13.41 5.52
C ASP A 808 -57.77 -13.00 5.83
N SER A 809 -58.54 -13.85 6.52
CA SER A 809 -59.91 -13.55 6.94
C SER A 809 -60.00 -12.48 8.03
N GLY A 810 -58.90 -12.19 8.73
CA GLY A 810 -58.86 -11.33 9.90
C GLY A 810 -59.32 -12.00 11.19
N THR A 811 -59.49 -13.32 11.18
CA THR A 811 -59.76 -14.09 12.39
C THR A 811 -58.49 -14.24 13.21
N ASP A 812 -58.58 -14.04 14.52
CA ASP A 812 -57.47 -14.28 15.44
C ASP A 812 -57.13 -15.77 15.49
N GLN A 813 -55.89 -16.12 15.14
CA GLN A 813 -55.40 -17.49 15.12
C GLN A 813 -54.80 -17.93 16.47
N GLY A 814 -54.76 -17.04 17.47
CA GLY A 814 -54.07 -17.27 18.73
C GLY A 814 -52.57 -17.52 18.51
N THR A 815 -51.97 -18.39 19.31
CA THR A 815 -50.52 -18.68 19.25
C THR A 815 -50.16 -20.01 18.58
N ALA A 816 -51.11 -20.96 18.52
CA ALA A 816 -50.84 -22.32 18.03
C ALA A 816 -50.40 -22.38 16.56
N TRP A 817 -50.79 -21.40 15.74
CA TRP A 817 -50.41 -21.33 14.33
C TRP A 817 -48.93 -20.98 14.11
N ARG A 818 -48.16 -20.61 15.12
CA ARG A 818 -46.73 -20.29 15.00
C ARG A 818 -45.86 -21.55 15.11
N GLU A 819 -46.40 -22.60 15.71
CA GLU A 819 -45.72 -23.86 15.99
C GLU A 819 -45.41 -24.66 14.72
N ALA A 820 -44.30 -25.42 14.74
CA ALA A 820 -43.86 -26.24 13.62
C ALA A 820 -44.93 -27.28 13.21
N GLY A 821 -45.67 -27.83 14.18
CA GLY A 821 -46.66 -28.89 13.97
C GLY A 821 -48.07 -28.44 13.56
N PHE A 822 -48.32 -27.15 13.37
CA PHE A 822 -49.65 -26.66 12.98
C PHE A 822 -50.04 -27.08 11.56
N ASP A 823 -51.27 -27.58 11.41
CA ASP A 823 -51.84 -28.00 10.12
C ASP A 823 -52.48 -26.81 9.40
N ASP A 824 -51.75 -26.24 8.44
CA ASP A 824 -52.18 -25.15 7.57
C ASP A 824 -52.66 -25.65 6.19
N ALA A 825 -52.94 -26.95 6.02
CA ALA A 825 -53.29 -27.51 4.71
C ALA A 825 -54.54 -26.86 4.08
N ALA A 826 -55.44 -26.36 4.93
CA ALA A 826 -56.66 -25.65 4.52
C ALA A 826 -56.42 -24.18 4.11
N TRP A 827 -55.27 -23.60 4.46
CA TRP A 827 -54.94 -22.22 4.11
C TRP A 827 -54.62 -22.11 2.61
N PRO A 828 -55.14 -21.07 1.92
CA PRO A 828 -54.72 -20.72 0.58
C PRO A 828 -53.20 -20.57 0.47
N SER A 829 -52.64 -20.76 -0.72
CA SER A 829 -51.20 -20.60 -0.97
C SER A 829 -50.93 -19.78 -2.23
N GLY A 830 -49.88 -18.96 -2.20
CA GLY A 830 -49.42 -18.22 -3.38
C GLY A 830 -47.99 -17.72 -3.23
N PRO A 831 -47.33 -17.36 -4.34
CA PRO A 831 -46.00 -16.74 -4.30
C PRO A 831 -46.06 -15.39 -3.57
N ALA A 832 -45.09 -15.13 -2.69
CA ALA A 832 -44.84 -13.79 -2.20
C ALA A 832 -44.39 -12.90 -3.39
N LYS A 833 -44.48 -11.57 -3.33
CA LYS A 833 -44.95 -10.69 -2.26
C LYS A 833 -46.47 -10.82 -2.02
N LEU A 834 -46.84 -11.15 -0.78
CA LEU A 834 -48.24 -11.21 -0.30
C LEU A 834 -48.68 -9.82 0.13
N GLY A 835 -49.87 -9.34 -0.25
CA GLY A 835 -50.37 -8.06 0.26
C GLY A 835 -51.42 -7.33 -0.58
N TRP A 836 -51.46 -6.01 -0.44
CA TRP A 836 -52.21 -5.06 -1.26
C TRP A 836 -51.52 -3.67 -1.29
N GLY A 837 -51.93 -2.82 -2.23
CA GLY A 837 -51.52 -1.41 -2.28
C GLY A 837 -50.17 -1.11 -2.94
N ARG A 838 -49.50 -2.11 -3.54
CA ARG A 838 -48.31 -1.96 -4.42
C ARG A 838 -48.52 -2.69 -5.75
N TRP A 839 -47.86 -2.24 -6.81
CA TRP A 839 -48.02 -2.77 -8.17
C TRP A 839 -47.31 -4.12 -8.42
N ASP A 840 -46.32 -4.47 -7.61
CA ASP A 840 -45.57 -5.74 -7.62
C ASP A 840 -46.01 -6.71 -6.51
N VAL A 841 -47.16 -6.47 -5.88
CA VAL A 841 -47.81 -7.54 -5.09
C VAL A 841 -48.17 -8.66 -6.05
N VAL A 842 -47.68 -9.86 -5.78
CA VAL A 842 -47.87 -11.03 -6.65
C VAL A 842 -49.13 -11.79 -6.26
N THR A 843 -49.31 -12.04 -4.95
CA THR A 843 -50.48 -12.70 -4.41
C THR A 843 -51.29 -11.70 -3.59
N PRO A 844 -52.42 -11.19 -4.13
CA PRO A 844 -53.32 -10.34 -3.38
C PRO A 844 -53.95 -11.12 -2.21
N VAL A 845 -53.85 -10.57 -1.00
CA VAL A 845 -54.48 -11.10 0.22
C VAL A 845 -55.31 -10.01 0.90
N GLY A 846 -56.11 -10.39 1.89
CA GLY A 846 -56.83 -9.45 2.75
C GLY A 846 -57.90 -8.67 2.00
N ALA A 847 -58.84 -9.37 1.35
CA ALA A 847 -59.93 -8.73 0.61
C ALA A 847 -60.76 -7.75 1.47
N THR A 848 -60.84 -8.02 2.78
CA THR A 848 -61.50 -7.18 3.80
C THR A 848 -60.54 -6.21 4.50
N LYS A 849 -59.26 -6.20 4.12
CA LYS A 849 -58.15 -5.44 4.73
C LYS A 849 -58.10 -5.59 6.25
N PRO A 850 -57.92 -6.84 6.75
CA PRO A 850 -57.84 -7.09 8.17
C PRO A 850 -56.63 -6.38 8.80
N ASN A 851 -56.65 -6.28 10.14
CA ASN A 851 -55.50 -5.75 10.87
C ASN A 851 -54.28 -6.65 10.73
N THR A 852 -54.48 -7.97 10.67
CA THR A 852 -53.42 -8.97 10.65
C THR A 852 -53.62 -9.97 9.53
N VAL A 853 -52.53 -10.32 8.85
CA VAL A 853 -52.44 -11.44 7.90
C VAL A 853 -51.37 -12.40 8.40
N TYR A 854 -51.69 -13.70 8.40
CA TYR A 854 -50.76 -14.76 8.82
C TYR A 854 -50.20 -15.46 7.59
N ALA A 855 -48.91 -15.77 7.59
CA ALA A 855 -48.23 -16.49 6.52
C ALA A 855 -47.30 -17.57 7.09
N ARG A 856 -47.24 -18.73 6.44
CA ARG A 856 -46.37 -19.86 6.80
C ARG A 856 -45.69 -20.46 5.58
N THR A 857 -44.44 -20.87 5.74
CA THR A 857 -43.71 -21.69 4.77
C THR A 857 -42.74 -22.62 5.49
N THR A 858 -42.17 -23.59 4.76
CA THR A 858 -41.26 -24.58 5.31
C THR A 858 -40.03 -24.76 4.44
N PHE A 859 -38.90 -25.09 5.05
CA PHE A 859 -37.65 -25.43 4.37
C PHE A 859 -37.00 -26.65 5.03
N GLN A 860 -36.03 -27.28 4.35
CA GLN A 860 -35.32 -28.45 4.86
C GLN A 860 -33.93 -28.06 5.35
N VAL A 861 -33.52 -28.63 6.48
CA VAL A 861 -32.15 -28.57 7.02
C VAL A 861 -31.70 -30.01 7.28
N ASP A 862 -30.81 -30.53 6.42
CA ASP A 862 -30.37 -31.93 6.52
C ASP A 862 -29.53 -32.19 7.78
N ASP A 863 -28.60 -31.28 8.08
CA ASP A 863 -27.74 -31.30 9.25
C ASP A 863 -27.60 -29.88 9.83
N PRO A 864 -28.33 -29.55 10.91
CA PRO A 864 -28.25 -28.24 11.55
C PRO A 864 -26.84 -27.89 12.04
N SER A 865 -25.95 -28.88 12.26
CA SER A 865 -24.59 -28.60 12.71
C SER A 865 -23.71 -27.94 11.65
N GLN A 866 -24.12 -27.99 10.37
CA GLN A 866 -23.46 -27.31 9.26
C GLN A 866 -23.89 -25.84 9.15
N VAL A 867 -25.10 -25.51 9.63
CA VAL A 867 -25.63 -24.14 9.65
C VAL A 867 -25.16 -23.46 10.94
N ARG A 868 -24.71 -22.22 10.84
CA ARG A 868 -24.40 -21.38 12.02
C ARG A 868 -25.41 -20.28 12.21
N ILE A 869 -25.70 -19.58 11.12
CA ILE A 869 -26.68 -18.52 11.07
C ILE A 869 -27.63 -18.77 9.89
N LEU A 870 -28.91 -18.53 10.14
CA LEU A 870 -29.92 -18.35 9.11
C LEU A 870 -30.29 -16.86 9.09
N ASP A 871 -29.88 -16.15 8.04
CA ASP A 871 -30.23 -14.75 7.84
C ASP A 871 -31.59 -14.65 7.15
N LEU A 872 -32.52 -13.92 7.75
CA LEU A 872 -33.83 -13.64 7.22
C LEU A 872 -33.91 -12.18 6.73
N GLN A 873 -33.97 -12.00 5.41
CA GLN A 873 -34.10 -10.69 4.79
C GLN A 873 -35.56 -10.39 4.47
N SER A 874 -36.17 -9.50 5.26
CA SER A 874 -37.60 -9.18 5.14
C SER A 874 -37.87 -7.89 4.35
N ASN A 875 -38.90 -7.93 3.51
CA ASN A 875 -39.43 -6.79 2.76
C ASN A 875 -40.89 -6.53 3.17
N VAL A 876 -41.09 -5.63 4.14
CA VAL A 876 -42.39 -5.31 4.73
C VAL A 876 -42.70 -3.81 4.67
N ALA A 877 -43.98 -3.48 4.51
CA ALA A 877 -44.51 -2.10 4.38
C ALA A 877 -45.01 -1.49 5.70
N THR A 878 -45.36 -2.34 6.65
CA THR A 878 -46.01 -1.99 7.92
C THR A 878 -45.23 -2.69 9.04
N GLY A 879 -45.84 -3.53 9.86
CA GLY A 879 -45.15 -4.28 10.90
C GLY A 879 -45.23 -5.79 10.66
N SER A 880 -44.24 -6.51 11.17
CA SER A 880 -44.28 -7.98 11.18
C SER A 880 -43.62 -8.56 12.43
N VAL A 881 -44.11 -9.72 12.86
CA VAL A 881 -43.43 -10.59 13.83
C VAL A 881 -43.13 -11.91 13.15
N ILE A 882 -41.89 -12.38 13.29
CA ILE A 882 -41.35 -13.55 12.59
C ILE A 882 -41.05 -14.63 13.62
N TYR A 883 -41.50 -15.85 13.34
CA TYR A 883 -41.29 -17.02 14.16
C TYR A 883 -40.60 -18.12 13.35
N VAL A 884 -39.62 -18.79 13.95
CA VAL A 884 -38.99 -19.99 13.42
C VAL A 884 -39.24 -21.12 14.39
N ASN A 885 -39.90 -22.18 13.94
CA ASN A 885 -40.29 -23.33 14.77
C ASN A 885 -41.01 -22.95 16.09
N GLY A 886 -41.81 -21.88 16.08
CA GLY A 886 -42.54 -21.37 17.25
C GLY A 886 -41.79 -20.32 18.08
N VAL A 887 -40.47 -20.18 17.92
CA VAL A 887 -39.66 -19.16 18.62
C VAL A 887 -39.76 -17.84 17.88
N GLU A 888 -40.06 -16.75 18.59
CA GLU A 888 -40.02 -15.41 18.00
C GLU A 888 -38.56 -15.02 17.72
N VAL A 889 -38.22 -14.78 16.46
CA VAL A 889 -36.84 -14.46 16.07
C VAL A 889 -36.62 -13.00 15.70
N GLY A 890 -37.70 -12.26 15.44
CA GLY A 890 -37.59 -10.84 15.09
C GLY A 890 -38.92 -10.13 14.98
N ARG A 891 -38.89 -8.82 15.25
CA ARG A 891 -39.99 -7.89 15.05
C ARG A 891 -39.52 -6.70 14.22
N ILE A 892 -40.34 -6.31 13.26
CA ILE A 892 -40.11 -5.12 12.44
C ILE A 892 -41.28 -4.19 12.66
N ASN A 893 -41.02 -2.98 13.17
CA ASN A 893 -42.02 -1.91 13.30
C ASN A 893 -43.30 -2.34 14.07
N MET A 894 -43.11 -3.19 15.09
CA MET A 894 -44.12 -3.63 16.05
C MET A 894 -43.73 -3.16 17.45
N PRO A 895 -44.69 -2.87 18.34
CA PRO A 895 -44.40 -2.53 19.73
C PRO A 895 -43.74 -3.69 20.48
N ASP A 896 -43.01 -3.35 21.55
CA ASP A 896 -42.58 -4.30 22.58
C ASP A 896 -43.79 -4.83 23.37
N GLY A 897 -43.64 -5.99 24.02
CA GLY A 897 -44.68 -6.63 24.82
C GLY A 897 -45.55 -7.63 24.04
N ALA A 898 -46.71 -7.99 24.60
CA ALA A 898 -47.62 -8.95 23.99
C ALA A 898 -48.22 -8.40 22.68
N VAL A 899 -48.19 -9.19 21.62
CA VAL A 899 -48.79 -8.87 20.32
C VAL A 899 -49.92 -9.85 20.05
N ASP A 900 -51.11 -9.31 19.81
CA ASP A 900 -52.30 -10.03 19.39
C ASP A 900 -52.77 -9.56 18.00
N ALA A 901 -53.80 -10.21 17.46
CA ALA A 901 -54.35 -9.91 16.14
C ALA A 901 -54.85 -8.46 15.95
N SER A 902 -55.06 -7.72 17.04
CA SER A 902 -55.54 -6.33 17.04
C SER A 902 -54.44 -5.29 17.21
N THR A 903 -53.23 -5.73 17.55
CA THR A 903 -52.10 -4.85 17.81
C THR A 903 -51.65 -4.16 16.51
N PRO A 904 -51.66 -2.81 16.43
CA PRO A 904 -51.25 -2.13 15.22
C PRO A 904 -49.72 -2.08 15.07
N ALA A 905 -49.26 -2.05 13.83
CA ALA A 905 -47.89 -1.64 13.52
C ALA A 905 -47.68 -0.17 13.91
N ALA A 906 -46.47 0.18 14.38
CA ALA A 906 -46.21 1.50 14.96
C ALA A 906 -46.36 2.64 13.94
N SER A 907 -46.01 2.40 12.68
CA SER A 907 -46.10 3.40 11.61
C SER A 907 -46.12 2.76 10.22
N TYR A 908 -46.30 3.55 9.17
CA TYR A 908 -46.05 3.07 7.81
C TYR A 908 -44.56 3.16 7.46
N ILE A 909 -44.03 2.16 6.76
CA ILE A 909 -42.67 2.17 6.18
C ILE A 909 -42.78 2.59 4.70
N TRP A 910 -42.33 3.81 4.38
CA TRP A 910 -42.48 4.41 3.04
C TRP A 910 -41.13 4.82 2.41
N GLY A 911 -41.17 5.14 1.11
CA GLY A 911 -40.02 5.69 0.39
C GLY A 911 -38.91 4.67 0.18
N ALA A 912 -37.66 5.08 0.38
CA ALA A 912 -36.49 4.20 0.24
C ALA A 912 -36.46 3.08 1.31
N GLU A 913 -36.95 3.37 2.53
CA GLU A 913 -37.01 2.38 3.63
C GLU A 913 -37.98 1.23 3.33
N GLU A 914 -38.99 1.49 2.51
CA GLU A 914 -39.93 0.45 2.08
C GLU A 914 -39.27 -0.61 1.19
N THR A 915 -38.21 -0.23 0.47
CA THR A 915 -37.42 -1.15 -0.38
C THR A 915 -36.17 -1.69 0.30
N ARG A 916 -35.76 -1.14 1.45
CA ARG A 916 -34.62 -1.63 2.22
C ARG A 916 -34.98 -2.97 2.85
N LEU A 917 -34.10 -3.96 2.72
CA LEU A 917 -34.27 -5.26 3.38
C LEU A 917 -33.95 -5.12 4.87
N LYS A 918 -34.69 -5.86 5.70
CA LYS A 918 -34.55 -5.84 7.16
C LYS A 918 -34.00 -7.20 7.59
N PRO A 919 -32.72 -7.28 7.98
CA PRO A 919 -32.08 -8.53 8.39
C PRO A 919 -32.62 -8.99 9.74
N THR A 920 -32.62 -10.30 9.96
CA THR A 920 -32.90 -10.94 11.25
C THR A 920 -32.07 -12.22 11.31
N GLU A 921 -31.07 -12.23 12.17
CA GLU A 921 -30.14 -13.35 12.32
C GLU A 921 -30.71 -14.40 13.28
N VAL A 922 -30.79 -15.64 12.81
CA VAL A 922 -31.31 -16.76 13.60
C VAL A 922 -30.18 -17.76 13.86
N PRO A 923 -29.82 -18.00 15.13
CA PRO A 923 -28.81 -18.99 15.48
C PRO A 923 -29.32 -20.41 15.19
N ALA A 924 -28.38 -21.31 14.87
CA ALA A 924 -28.67 -22.69 14.51
C ALA A 924 -29.38 -23.49 15.61
N ASP A 925 -29.28 -23.05 16.87
CA ASP A 925 -29.95 -23.65 18.03
C ASP A 925 -31.50 -23.57 17.96
N VAL A 926 -32.06 -22.66 17.15
CA VAL A 926 -33.49 -22.56 16.86
C VAL A 926 -33.94 -23.53 15.77
N LEU A 927 -33.00 -24.08 15.00
CA LEU A 927 -33.26 -24.99 13.89
C LEU A 927 -33.28 -26.45 14.35
N VAL A 928 -34.05 -27.28 13.64
CA VAL A 928 -34.12 -28.73 13.85
C VAL A 928 -33.72 -29.49 12.59
N ALA A 929 -33.26 -30.73 12.74
CA ALA A 929 -32.98 -31.58 11.59
C ALA A 929 -34.29 -31.95 10.88
N GLY A 930 -34.32 -31.81 9.55
CA GLY A 930 -35.49 -32.01 8.70
C GLY A 930 -36.27 -30.72 8.43
N THR A 931 -37.60 -30.81 8.49
CA THR A 931 -38.49 -29.69 8.17
C THR A 931 -38.46 -28.62 9.25
N ASN A 932 -38.13 -27.39 8.86
CA ASN A 932 -38.25 -26.18 9.67
C ASN A 932 -39.37 -25.31 9.12
N THR A 933 -40.07 -24.59 10.01
CA THR A 933 -41.21 -23.74 9.67
C THR A 933 -40.87 -22.28 9.96
N ILE A 934 -41.10 -21.40 8.98
CA ILE A 934 -41.15 -19.95 9.20
C ILE A 934 -42.61 -19.52 9.19
N ALA A 935 -43.04 -18.85 10.25
CA ALA A 935 -44.38 -18.32 10.43
C ALA A 935 -44.28 -16.81 10.67
N VAL A 936 -45.13 -16.01 10.02
CA VAL A 936 -45.08 -14.55 10.06
C VAL A 936 -46.48 -13.98 10.21
N GLU A 937 -46.64 -13.08 11.17
CA GLU A 937 -47.84 -12.23 11.28
C GLU A 937 -47.49 -10.83 10.81
N VAL A 938 -48.24 -10.34 9.83
CA VAL A 938 -48.05 -9.03 9.22
C VAL A 938 -49.18 -8.14 9.69
N HIS A 939 -48.83 -7.11 10.44
CA HIS A 939 -49.75 -6.21 11.11
C HIS A 939 -49.85 -4.89 10.37
N ASN A 940 -51.05 -4.34 10.38
CA ASN A 940 -51.38 -3.10 9.74
C ASN A 940 -51.32 -1.93 10.73
N VAL A 941 -51.18 -0.70 10.24
CA VAL A 941 -51.12 0.51 11.11
C VAL A 941 -52.51 0.88 11.61
N THR A 942 -53.52 0.70 10.76
CA THR A 942 -54.93 0.96 11.09
C THR A 942 -55.85 0.00 10.34
N ALA A 943 -57.05 -0.22 10.88
CA ALA A 943 -58.12 -0.90 10.15
C ALA A 943 -58.37 -0.19 8.80
N ASN A 944 -58.34 -0.95 7.70
CA ASN A 944 -58.47 -0.47 6.31
C ASN A 944 -57.29 0.34 5.72
N ALA A 945 -56.06 0.16 6.19
CA ALA A 945 -54.92 0.85 5.59
C ALA A 945 -54.84 0.73 4.05
N SER A 946 -54.20 1.73 3.45
CA SER A 946 -54.01 1.80 2.01
C SER A 946 -53.09 0.67 1.50
N ARG A 947 -52.22 0.11 2.36
CA ARG A 947 -51.16 -0.79 1.96
C ARG A 947 -50.71 -1.71 3.10
N LEU A 948 -50.46 -2.97 2.77
CA LEU A 948 -49.80 -3.98 3.60
C LEU A 948 -49.16 -4.97 2.64
N PHE A 949 -47.88 -5.29 2.80
CA PHE A 949 -47.29 -6.39 2.06
C PHE A 949 -46.08 -6.95 2.80
N PHE A 950 -45.75 -8.19 2.47
CA PHE A 950 -44.60 -8.92 2.99
C PHE A 950 -44.01 -9.87 1.95
N ASP A 951 -42.69 -9.95 1.94
CA ASP A 951 -41.88 -10.96 1.25
C ASP A 951 -40.64 -11.22 2.10
N LEU A 952 -40.10 -12.44 2.09
CA LEU A 952 -38.94 -12.82 2.90
C LEU A 952 -38.10 -13.84 2.17
N GLN A 953 -36.80 -13.62 2.24
CA GLN A 953 -35.76 -14.55 1.81
C GLN A 953 -35.03 -15.09 3.04
N ALA A 954 -34.58 -16.34 2.98
CA ALA A 954 -33.79 -16.98 4.04
C ALA A 954 -32.56 -17.65 3.43
N THR A 955 -31.38 -17.33 3.97
CA THR A 955 -30.07 -17.85 3.51
C THR A 955 -29.32 -18.47 4.66
N ALA A 956 -28.81 -19.69 4.47
CA ALA A 956 -28.05 -20.42 5.49
C ALA A 956 -26.54 -20.25 5.26
N TYR A 957 -25.81 -19.95 6.34
CA TYR A 957 -24.37 -19.74 6.35
C TYR A 957 -23.63 -20.78 7.18
N ALA A 958 -22.45 -21.19 6.70
CA ALA A 958 -21.50 -22.04 7.41
C ALA A 958 -20.54 -21.21 8.26
N SER A 959 -19.80 -21.87 9.16
CA SER A 959 -18.70 -21.22 9.90
C SER A 959 -17.59 -20.78 8.94
N ASN A 960 -17.08 -19.56 9.13
CA ASN A 960 -15.84 -19.07 8.52
C ASN A 960 -14.57 -19.52 9.29
N GLY A 961 -14.71 -20.41 10.27
CA GLY A 961 -13.60 -20.89 11.10
C GLY A 961 -13.34 -20.08 12.37
N ASP A 962 -14.09 -19.00 12.62
CA ASP A 962 -14.04 -18.27 13.88
C ASP A 962 -14.49 -19.16 15.05
N ALA A 963 -13.72 -19.10 16.14
CA ALA A 963 -13.95 -19.85 17.37
C ALA A 963 -13.92 -18.96 18.62
N SER A 964 -13.76 -17.64 18.46
CA SER A 964 -13.86 -16.66 19.54
C SER A 964 -15.34 -16.39 19.82
N PRO A 965 -15.87 -16.64 21.02
CA PRO A 965 -17.25 -16.32 21.32
C PRO A 965 -17.39 -14.89 21.88
N PRO A 966 -18.59 -14.28 21.77
CA PRO A 966 -18.86 -12.98 22.38
C PRO A 966 -18.62 -12.96 23.89
N THR A 967 -18.36 -11.79 24.47
CA THR A 967 -18.27 -11.65 25.93
C THR A 967 -19.59 -12.00 26.63
N ALA A 968 -19.52 -12.62 27.81
CA ALA A 968 -20.70 -13.04 28.55
C ALA A 968 -21.55 -11.83 29.01
N PRO A 969 -22.86 -11.78 28.70
CA PRO A 969 -23.74 -10.76 29.26
C PRO A 969 -24.04 -11.06 30.74
N SER A 970 -24.28 -10.02 31.55
CA SER A 970 -24.71 -10.14 32.94
C SER A 970 -26.21 -9.91 33.04
N LEU A 971 -26.98 -10.92 33.42
CA LEU A 971 -28.45 -10.93 33.44
C LEU A 971 -29.03 -10.62 34.84
N THR A 972 -30.07 -9.79 34.86
CA THR A 972 -30.98 -9.59 35.99
C THR A 972 -32.42 -9.86 35.57
N ALA A 973 -33.23 -10.43 36.48
CA ALA A 973 -34.64 -10.74 36.27
C ALA A 973 -35.48 -10.23 37.44
N ILE A 974 -36.58 -9.53 37.15
CA ILE A 974 -37.48 -8.93 38.13
C ILE A 974 -38.90 -9.43 37.85
N PRO A 975 -39.53 -10.18 38.77
CA PRO A 975 -40.93 -10.59 38.60
C PRO A 975 -41.87 -9.38 38.65
N THR A 976 -42.94 -9.47 37.87
CA THR A 976 -44.05 -8.51 37.84
C THR A 976 -45.37 -9.25 38.10
N ALA A 977 -46.48 -8.51 38.22
CA ALA A 977 -47.80 -9.10 38.46
C ALA A 977 -48.25 -10.07 37.35
N THR A 978 -47.73 -9.90 36.13
CA THR A 978 -48.13 -10.67 34.94
C THR A 978 -46.96 -11.37 34.26
N GLY A 979 -45.74 -11.31 34.78
CA GLY A 979 -44.56 -11.81 34.06
C GLY A 979 -43.22 -11.58 34.73
N VAL A 980 -42.17 -11.47 33.92
CA VAL A 980 -40.78 -11.25 34.35
C VAL A 980 -40.10 -10.26 33.42
N ASP A 981 -39.57 -9.18 33.96
CA ASP A 981 -38.74 -8.22 33.23
C ASP A 981 -37.26 -8.59 33.33
N LEU A 982 -36.62 -8.80 32.19
CA LEU A 982 -35.22 -9.18 32.05
C LEU A 982 -34.41 -8.00 31.52
N SER A 983 -33.21 -7.83 32.05
CA SER A 983 -32.22 -6.86 31.55
C SER A 983 -30.80 -7.42 31.65
N TRP A 984 -29.95 -7.08 30.69
CA TRP A 984 -28.57 -7.57 30.63
C TRP A 984 -27.57 -6.56 30.05
N THR A 985 -26.28 -6.78 30.32
CA THR A 985 -25.20 -5.95 29.73
C THR A 985 -24.93 -6.33 28.28
N ALA A 986 -24.60 -5.35 27.43
CA ALA A 986 -24.20 -5.61 26.05
C ALA A 986 -22.87 -6.40 25.96
N SER A 987 -22.82 -7.35 25.04
CA SER A 987 -21.64 -8.14 24.70
C SER A 987 -20.78 -7.47 23.63
N ALA A 988 -19.52 -7.88 23.53
CA ALA A 988 -18.55 -7.45 22.53
C ALA A 988 -17.82 -8.68 21.97
N ASP A 989 -17.32 -8.57 20.75
CA ASP A 989 -16.75 -9.67 19.98
C ASP A 989 -15.67 -9.15 19.01
N ASP A 990 -14.78 -10.02 18.51
CA ASP A 990 -13.72 -9.69 17.54
C ASP A 990 -14.22 -9.60 16.09
N GLU A 991 -15.37 -10.19 15.76
CA GLU A 991 -16.09 -9.91 14.52
C GLU A 991 -17.31 -9.02 14.80
N ALA A 992 -18.47 -9.63 15.02
CA ALA A 992 -19.72 -8.92 15.29
C ALA A 992 -20.68 -9.82 16.08
N VAL A 993 -21.29 -9.24 17.12
CA VAL A 993 -22.38 -9.89 17.86
C VAL A 993 -23.59 -10.00 16.92
N GLY A 994 -24.08 -11.22 16.70
CA GLY A 994 -25.28 -11.52 15.91
C GLY A 994 -26.58 -11.26 16.69
N GLY A 995 -26.58 -11.50 18.00
CA GLY A 995 -27.73 -11.20 18.85
C GLY A 995 -27.71 -11.90 20.21
N TYR A 996 -28.90 -12.01 20.80
CA TYR A 996 -29.12 -12.66 22.09
C TYR A 996 -30.30 -13.64 22.04
N VAL A 997 -30.10 -14.86 22.51
CA VAL A 997 -31.16 -15.86 22.73
C VAL A 997 -31.57 -15.82 24.20
N VAL A 998 -32.81 -15.43 24.47
CA VAL A 998 -33.40 -15.47 25.81
C VAL A 998 -34.02 -16.84 26.03
N ARG A 999 -33.67 -17.49 27.14
CA ARG A 999 -34.18 -18.81 27.51
C ARG A 999 -34.93 -18.78 28.83
N ARG A 1000 -36.04 -19.51 28.88
CA ARG A 1000 -36.79 -19.84 30.10
C ARG A 1000 -36.80 -21.35 30.26
N ASP A 1001 -36.38 -21.84 31.42
CA ASP A 1001 -36.29 -23.27 31.74
C ASP A 1001 -35.47 -24.08 30.71
N GLY A 1002 -34.43 -23.43 30.18
CA GLY A 1002 -33.51 -23.98 29.19
C GLY A 1002 -34.02 -24.00 27.75
N GLN A 1003 -35.25 -23.55 27.47
CA GLN A 1003 -35.80 -23.46 26.12
C GLN A 1003 -35.72 -22.03 25.57
N PRO A 1004 -35.35 -21.82 24.29
CA PRO A 1004 -35.40 -20.52 23.65
C PRO A 1004 -36.84 -20.02 23.56
N ILE A 1005 -37.08 -18.80 24.03
CA ILE A 1005 -38.40 -18.16 23.97
C ILE A 1005 -38.41 -16.95 23.02
N VAL A 1006 -37.27 -16.27 22.85
CA VAL A 1006 -37.11 -15.17 21.88
C VAL A 1006 -35.65 -14.99 21.48
N VAL A 1007 -35.42 -14.59 20.23
CA VAL A 1007 -34.13 -14.06 19.75
C VAL A 1007 -34.25 -12.55 19.60
N ARG A 1008 -33.27 -11.81 20.11
CA ARG A 1008 -33.21 -10.34 20.04
C ARG A 1008 -31.96 -9.90 19.28
N GLY A 1009 -32.09 -8.81 18.52
CA GLY A 1009 -30.97 -8.25 17.76
C GLY A 1009 -29.83 -7.73 18.65
N PRO A 1010 -28.67 -7.40 18.07
CA PRO A 1010 -27.43 -7.17 18.81
C PRO A 1010 -27.42 -5.90 19.68
N ALA A 1011 -28.36 -4.98 19.47
CA ALA A 1011 -28.54 -3.79 20.31
C ALA A 1011 -29.48 -4.02 21.51
N ALA A 1012 -30.14 -5.17 21.61
CA ALA A 1012 -31.10 -5.42 22.68
C ALA A 1012 -30.41 -5.74 24.02
N THR A 1013 -30.87 -5.10 25.08
CA THR A 1013 -30.38 -5.28 26.45
C THR A 1013 -31.50 -5.57 27.46
N SER A 1014 -32.71 -5.85 26.97
CA SER A 1014 -33.88 -6.13 27.81
C SER A 1014 -34.97 -6.90 27.07
N PHE A 1015 -35.78 -7.64 27.84
CA PHE A 1015 -36.96 -8.35 27.37
C PHE A 1015 -38.00 -8.50 28.49
N ALA A 1016 -39.27 -8.27 28.17
CA ALA A 1016 -40.38 -8.47 29.10
C ALA A 1016 -41.13 -9.76 28.76
N ASP A 1017 -40.95 -10.80 29.57
CA ASP A 1017 -41.63 -12.09 29.41
C ASP A 1017 -42.98 -12.05 30.13
N GLN A 1018 -44.05 -11.77 29.38
CA GLN A 1018 -45.40 -11.54 29.90
C GLN A 1018 -46.26 -12.81 29.81
N GLY A 1019 -47.27 -12.92 30.68
CA GLY A 1019 -48.16 -14.09 30.78
C GLY A 1019 -47.52 -15.30 31.50
N VAL A 1020 -46.47 -15.07 32.28
CA VAL A 1020 -45.76 -16.12 33.02
C VAL A 1020 -46.42 -16.32 34.38
N ASP A 1021 -46.67 -17.58 34.74
CA ASP A 1021 -47.11 -17.92 36.09
C ASP A 1021 -45.94 -17.79 37.07
N THR A 1022 -45.78 -16.60 37.66
CA THR A 1022 -44.73 -16.29 38.62
C THR A 1022 -44.87 -17.03 39.96
N SER A 1023 -45.96 -17.80 40.16
CA SER A 1023 -46.10 -18.71 41.31
C SER A 1023 -45.31 -20.01 41.15
N VAL A 1024 -44.84 -20.30 39.93
CA VAL A 1024 -43.98 -21.44 39.61
C VAL A 1024 -42.53 -20.97 39.49
N ALA A 1025 -41.60 -21.77 40.01
CA ALA A 1025 -40.18 -21.48 39.87
C ALA A 1025 -39.76 -21.58 38.40
N HIS A 1026 -39.25 -20.48 37.86
CA HIS A 1026 -38.66 -20.39 36.53
C HIS A 1026 -37.18 -20.02 36.62
N SER A 1027 -36.40 -20.54 35.67
CA SER A 1027 -34.99 -20.21 35.49
C SER A 1027 -34.79 -19.43 34.19
N TYR A 1028 -34.06 -18.32 34.24
CA TYR A 1028 -33.75 -17.49 33.07
C TYR A 1028 -32.26 -17.45 32.77
N SER A 1029 -31.91 -17.40 31.49
CA SER A 1029 -30.55 -17.15 30.98
C SER A 1029 -30.61 -16.44 29.63
N VAL A 1030 -29.61 -15.63 29.33
CA VAL A 1030 -29.44 -14.97 28.02
C VAL A 1030 -28.10 -15.39 27.44
N THR A 1031 -28.10 -15.84 26.18
CA THR A 1031 -26.87 -16.23 25.48
C THR A 1031 -26.61 -15.27 24.34
N ALA A 1032 -25.45 -14.62 24.37
CA ALA A 1032 -24.96 -13.84 23.24
C ALA A 1032 -24.38 -14.78 22.19
N PHE A 1033 -24.65 -14.51 20.92
CA PHE A 1033 -24.08 -15.25 19.78
C PHE A 1033 -23.50 -14.29 18.74
N ASP A 1034 -22.49 -14.74 17.99
CA ASP A 1034 -21.90 -14.01 16.86
C ASP A 1034 -22.43 -14.51 15.50
N MET A 1035 -21.90 -13.97 14.40
CA MET A 1035 -22.25 -14.38 13.04
C MET A 1035 -21.73 -15.78 12.64
N ASN A 1036 -20.95 -16.42 13.49
CA ASN A 1036 -20.40 -17.77 13.32
C ASN A 1036 -21.03 -18.80 14.27
N GLY A 1037 -22.03 -18.40 15.04
CA GLY A 1037 -22.73 -19.24 16.00
C GLY A 1037 -21.90 -19.60 17.23
N ASN A 1038 -20.82 -18.86 17.52
CA ASN A 1038 -20.14 -18.98 18.81
C ASN A 1038 -21.00 -18.32 19.87
N GLU A 1039 -21.17 -18.99 21.00
CA GLU A 1039 -22.14 -18.63 22.03
C GLU A 1039 -21.49 -18.47 23.40
N THR A 1040 -21.87 -17.42 24.12
CA THR A 1040 -21.54 -17.26 25.55
C THR A 1040 -22.79 -16.96 26.36
N ALA A 1041 -23.08 -17.82 27.34
CA ALA A 1041 -24.22 -17.68 28.23
C ALA A 1041 -23.95 -16.68 29.38
N SER A 1042 -25.01 -16.02 29.83
CA SER A 1042 -25.02 -15.21 31.05
C SER A 1042 -24.96 -16.06 32.31
N ASN A 1043 -24.92 -15.38 33.47
CA ASN A 1043 -25.40 -16.00 34.71
C ASN A 1043 -26.88 -16.43 34.58
N SER A 1044 -27.25 -17.50 35.28
CA SER A 1044 -28.66 -17.92 35.39
C SER A 1044 -29.31 -17.27 36.61
N VAL A 1045 -30.60 -16.92 36.48
CA VAL A 1045 -31.41 -16.34 37.57
C VAL A 1045 -32.61 -17.25 37.84
N ASP A 1046 -32.68 -17.82 39.04
CA ASP A 1046 -33.78 -18.66 39.51
C ASP A 1046 -34.78 -17.84 40.34
N LEU A 1047 -36.06 -17.82 39.94
CA LEU A 1047 -37.10 -16.99 40.57
C LEU A 1047 -37.87 -17.69 41.71
N ALA A 1048 -37.36 -18.80 42.25
CA ALA A 1048 -38.10 -19.69 43.14
C ALA A 1048 -38.62 -19.10 44.48
N ASN A 1049 -38.34 -17.84 44.84
CA ASN A 1049 -38.71 -17.24 46.14
C ASN A 1049 -38.97 -15.71 46.12
N VAL A 1050 -39.28 -15.10 44.98
CA VAL A 1050 -39.50 -13.64 44.95
C VAL A 1050 -40.96 -13.33 45.26
N VAL A 1051 -41.24 -12.75 46.43
CA VAL A 1051 -42.58 -12.30 46.85
C VAL A 1051 -42.95 -11.07 46.01
N ASN A 1052 -44.14 -11.05 45.37
CA ASN A 1052 -44.64 -9.87 44.67
C ASN A 1052 -44.66 -8.66 45.63
N PRO A 1053 -43.89 -7.59 45.38
CA PRO A 1053 -43.84 -6.45 46.28
C PRO A 1053 -45.12 -5.61 46.25
N TYR A 1054 -46.02 -5.75 45.28
CA TYR A 1054 -47.24 -4.94 45.20
C TYR A 1054 -48.40 -5.57 45.99
N VAL A 1055 -48.79 -4.92 47.10
CA VAL A 1055 -49.87 -5.35 48.01
C VAL A 1055 -51.21 -4.69 47.67
N VAL A 1056 -51.18 -3.43 47.23
CA VAL A 1056 -52.30 -2.69 46.62
C VAL A 1056 -51.74 -1.97 45.41
N GLU A 1057 -52.41 -2.05 44.27
CA GLU A 1057 -52.01 -1.32 43.05
C GLU A 1057 -52.86 -0.06 42.87
N TYR A 1058 -52.32 0.93 42.16
CA TYR A 1058 -53.14 2.03 41.67
C TYR A 1058 -54.31 1.49 40.85
N GLY A 1059 -55.46 2.13 40.96
CA GLY A 1059 -56.68 1.69 40.31
C GLY A 1059 -57.42 0.53 40.99
N SER A 1060 -56.97 0.10 42.18
CA SER A 1060 -57.66 -0.95 42.96
C SER A 1060 -59.09 -0.55 43.36
N ASP A 1061 -59.95 -1.53 43.65
CA ASP A 1061 -61.30 -1.27 44.15
C ASP A 1061 -61.27 -0.85 45.63
N TRP A 1062 -62.00 0.22 45.97
CA TRP A 1062 -62.19 0.71 47.33
C TRP A 1062 -63.67 0.85 47.68
N ARG A 1063 -64.00 0.61 48.95
CA ARG A 1063 -65.26 1.07 49.55
C ARG A 1063 -65.13 2.54 49.88
N TRP A 1064 -66.15 3.34 49.58
CA TRP A 1064 -66.10 4.78 49.81
C TRP A 1064 -67.38 5.33 50.44
N PHE A 1065 -67.21 6.39 51.23
CA PHE A 1065 -68.27 7.15 51.87
C PHE A 1065 -68.04 8.65 51.68
N TYR A 1066 -69.08 9.33 51.22
CA TYR A 1066 -69.03 10.76 50.95
C TYR A 1066 -70.37 11.43 51.26
N LEU A 1067 -70.69 11.56 52.55
CA LEU A 1067 -71.88 12.27 53.03
C LEU A 1067 -71.52 13.24 54.15
N GLU A 1068 -72.32 14.30 54.27
CA GLU A 1068 -72.13 15.32 55.31
C GLU A 1068 -72.24 14.73 56.72
N GLY A 1069 -71.29 15.08 57.59
CA GLY A 1069 -71.16 14.53 58.94
C GLY A 1069 -70.25 13.29 59.05
N GLY A 1070 -69.74 12.75 57.94
CA GLY A 1070 -68.80 11.63 57.92
C GLY A 1070 -69.36 10.29 58.42
N PRO A 1071 -68.54 9.23 58.44
CA PRO A 1071 -68.93 7.93 58.97
C PRO A 1071 -69.26 7.96 60.46
N THR A 1072 -70.24 7.18 60.90
CA THR A 1072 -70.58 7.03 62.33
C THR A 1072 -69.80 5.89 62.97
N GLY A 1073 -69.13 6.14 64.09
CA GLY A 1073 -68.32 5.14 64.80
C GLY A 1073 -66.85 5.15 64.34
N ASP A 1074 -66.06 4.21 64.85
CA ASP A 1074 -64.63 4.12 64.53
C ASP A 1074 -64.42 3.38 63.20
N TRP A 1075 -64.65 4.09 62.09
CA TRP A 1075 -64.59 3.53 60.73
C TRP A 1075 -63.19 3.09 60.29
N ARG A 1076 -62.17 3.54 61.01
CA ARG A 1076 -60.75 3.24 60.75
C ARG A 1076 -60.38 1.84 61.26
N ALA A 1077 -61.14 1.30 62.21
CA ALA A 1077 -60.86 0.02 62.85
C ALA A 1077 -61.14 -1.19 61.94
N GLU A 1078 -60.45 -2.32 62.19
CA GLU A 1078 -60.55 -3.55 61.40
C GLU A 1078 -61.96 -4.18 61.39
N GLY A 1079 -62.67 -4.06 62.50
CA GLY A 1079 -64.01 -4.64 62.68
C GLY A 1079 -65.17 -3.76 62.22
N TYR A 1080 -64.91 -2.63 61.58
CA TYR A 1080 -65.97 -1.75 61.10
C TYR A 1080 -66.73 -2.39 59.92
N ASP A 1081 -68.06 -2.34 59.99
CA ASP A 1081 -68.93 -2.82 58.91
C ASP A 1081 -69.18 -1.70 57.90
N ASP A 1082 -68.42 -1.74 56.81
CA ASP A 1082 -68.55 -0.83 55.66
C ASP A 1082 -69.43 -1.42 54.54
N SER A 1083 -70.16 -2.51 54.79
CA SER A 1083 -70.96 -3.16 53.74
C SER A 1083 -72.03 -2.26 53.11
N THR A 1084 -72.43 -1.18 53.80
CA THR A 1084 -73.36 -0.18 53.29
C THR A 1084 -72.69 0.95 52.50
N TRP A 1085 -71.35 0.98 52.41
CA TRP A 1085 -70.58 1.92 51.61
C TRP A 1085 -70.60 1.49 50.13
N ALA A 1086 -70.59 2.46 49.24
CA ALA A 1086 -70.46 2.20 47.81
C ALA A 1086 -69.04 1.68 47.49
N ALA A 1087 -68.86 1.00 46.36
CA ALA A 1087 -67.55 0.52 45.90
C ALA A 1087 -67.32 0.92 44.45
N GLY A 1088 -66.06 1.07 44.07
CA GLY A 1088 -65.62 1.30 42.69
C GLY A 1088 -64.10 1.21 42.60
N ALA A 1089 -63.53 1.44 41.41
CA ALA A 1089 -62.09 1.51 41.20
C ALA A 1089 -61.56 2.92 41.44
N ALA A 1090 -60.37 3.04 42.03
CA ALA A 1090 -59.61 4.28 41.99
C ALA A 1090 -59.08 4.54 40.56
N GLU A 1091 -58.61 5.71 40.16
CA GLU A 1091 -58.68 7.01 40.84
C GLU A 1091 -60.14 7.42 41.13
N MET A 1092 -60.41 7.81 42.37
CA MET A 1092 -61.76 8.17 42.84
C MET A 1092 -61.84 9.64 43.17
N GLY A 1093 -62.91 10.29 42.74
CA GLY A 1093 -62.95 11.73 42.90
C GLY A 1093 -64.06 12.43 42.14
N PHE A 1094 -63.86 13.72 41.89
CA PHE A 1094 -64.63 14.51 40.95
C PHE A 1094 -63.76 15.68 40.48
N GLY A 1095 -64.08 16.25 39.30
CA GLY A 1095 -63.55 17.54 38.86
C GLY A 1095 -62.54 17.49 37.71
N GLU A 1096 -61.86 16.36 37.49
CA GLU A 1096 -60.68 16.25 36.61
C GLU A 1096 -60.95 15.47 35.31
N GLY A 1097 -61.94 14.57 35.31
CA GLY A 1097 -62.45 13.88 34.13
C GLY A 1097 -61.72 12.59 33.74
N ASP A 1098 -60.76 12.17 34.56
CA ASP A 1098 -60.03 10.90 34.49
C ASP A 1098 -60.39 9.93 35.63
N GLU A 1099 -61.31 10.30 36.52
CA GLU A 1099 -61.69 9.47 37.65
C GLU A 1099 -62.42 8.20 37.17
N ALA A 1100 -61.88 7.04 37.54
CA ALA A 1100 -62.51 5.74 37.28
C ALA A 1100 -63.84 5.61 38.05
N THR A 1101 -63.91 6.20 39.26
CA THR A 1101 -65.13 6.30 40.06
C THR A 1101 -65.42 7.74 40.47
N VAL A 1102 -66.43 8.33 39.83
CA VAL A 1102 -66.88 9.69 40.16
C VAL A 1102 -67.77 9.69 41.42
N LEU A 1103 -67.35 10.40 42.46
CA LEU A 1103 -68.16 10.63 43.66
C LEU A 1103 -69.23 11.69 43.34
N SER A 1104 -70.51 11.31 43.36
CA SER A 1104 -71.61 12.23 43.00
C SER A 1104 -71.95 13.17 44.16
N THR A 1105 -71.71 14.47 43.97
CA THR A 1105 -71.89 15.50 44.99
C THR A 1105 -72.85 16.57 44.45
N GLY A 1106 -73.87 16.95 45.22
CA GLY A 1106 -74.76 18.06 44.84
C GLY A 1106 -74.01 19.40 44.69
N PRO A 1107 -74.71 20.50 44.40
CA PRO A 1107 -74.07 21.82 44.31
C PRO A 1107 -73.42 22.20 45.66
N ALA A 1108 -72.32 22.96 45.61
CA ALA A 1108 -71.59 23.43 46.79
C ALA A 1108 -72.50 24.15 47.82
N PRO A 1109 -72.21 24.10 49.14
CA PRO A 1109 -71.00 23.53 49.74
C PRO A 1109 -71.01 21.99 49.83
N ARG A 1110 -69.91 21.37 49.44
CA ARG A 1110 -69.70 19.91 49.46
C ARG A 1110 -69.22 19.44 50.86
N PRO A 1111 -69.33 18.16 51.22
CA PRO A 1111 -68.63 17.59 52.38
C PRO A 1111 -67.15 17.95 52.37
N ALA A 1112 -66.56 18.22 53.54
CA ALA A 1112 -65.14 18.59 53.63
C ALA A 1112 -64.21 17.39 53.42
N ALA A 1113 -64.71 16.15 53.52
CA ALA A 1113 -63.90 14.94 53.40
C ALA A 1113 -64.61 13.77 52.69
N ALA A 1114 -63.80 12.96 52.00
CA ALA A 1114 -64.12 11.66 51.47
C ALA A 1114 -63.36 10.57 52.24
N TYR A 1115 -64.01 9.42 52.40
CA TYR A 1115 -63.48 8.32 53.20
C TYR A 1115 -63.43 7.05 52.36
N PHE A 1116 -62.31 6.36 52.40
CA PHE A 1116 -62.02 5.17 51.61
C PHE A 1116 -61.56 4.04 52.51
N ARG A 1117 -61.98 2.81 52.22
CA ARG A 1117 -61.60 1.62 52.97
C ARG A 1117 -61.42 0.43 52.05
N THR A 1118 -60.38 -0.35 52.30
CA THR A 1118 -60.18 -1.65 51.66
C THR A 1118 -59.54 -2.62 52.64
N THR A 1119 -59.54 -3.90 52.29
CA THR A 1119 -58.86 -4.95 53.07
C THR A 1119 -57.85 -5.66 52.20
N VAL A 1120 -56.66 -5.89 52.74
CA VAL A 1120 -55.56 -6.60 52.07
C VAL A 1120 -55.17 -7.82 52.88
N ASP A 1121 -54.93 -8.96 52.21
CA ASP A 1121 -54.46 -10.16 52.88
C ASP A 1121 -52.93 -10.25 52.79
N ILE A 1122 -52.25 -10.17 53.92
CA ILE A 1122 -50.78 -10.21 54.00
C ILE A 1122 -50.38 -11.48 54.72
N ALA A 1123 -49.86 -12.46 53.98
CA ALA A 1123 -49.52 -13.78 54.53
C ALA A 1123 -48.38 -13.72 55.57
N ASP A 1124 -47.34 -12.93 55.30
CA ASP A 1124 -46.23 -12.68 56.23
C ASP A 1124 -45.79 -11.21 56.12
N PRO A 1125 -46.17 -10.35 57.09
CA PRO A 1125 -45.73 -8.96 57.13
C PRO A 1125 -44.20 -8.78 57.19
N ALA A 1126 -43.47 -9.79 57.68
CA ALA A 1126 -42.02 -9.75 57.77
C ALA A 1126 -41.31 -10.16 56.46
N ALA A 1127 -42.07 -10.49 55.40
CA ALA A 1127 -41.51 -10.72 54.07
C ALA A 1127 -40.85 -9.47 53.47
N PHE A 1128 -41.19 -8.28 54.01
CA PHE A 1128 -40.65 -6.99 53.62
C PHE A 1128 -40.13 -6.24 54.86
N ALA A 1129 -39.06 -5.46 54.73
CA ALA A 1129 -38.52 -4.66 55.83
C ALA A 1129 -39.48 -3.52 56.23
N SER A 1130 -40.19 -2.96 55.25
CA SER A 1130 -41.23 -1.95 55.42
C SER A 1130 -42.18 -1.99 54.22
N TYR A 1131 -43.30 -1.27 54.32
CA TYR A 1131 -44.20 -1.01 53.20
C TYR A 1131 -44.23 0.47 52.89
N VAL A 1132 -44.55 0.82 51.66
CA VAL A 1132 -44.69 2.21 51.20
C VAL A 1132 -46.06 2.38 50.60
N ALA A 1133 -46.85 3.30 51.17
CA ALA A 1133 -48.08 3.77 50.55
C ALA A 1133 -47.75 5.00 49.71
N ASN A 1134 -47.84 4.87 48.39
CA ASN A 1134 -47.80 5.98 47.45
C ASN A 1134 -49.25 6.44 47.21
N VAL A 1135 -49.59 7.66 47.59
CA VAL A 1135 -50.99 8.15 47.62
C VAL A 1135 -51.15 9.38 46.75
N VAL A 1136 -52.00 9.30 45.74
CA VAL A 1136 -52.53 10.46 44.99
C VAL A 1136 -53.68 11.05 45.80
N ARG A 1137 -53.67 12.38 45.97
CA ARG A 1137 -54.60 13.09 46.84
C ARG A 1137 -54.77 14.54 46.38
N ASP A 1138 -55.99 15.02 46.52
CA ASP A 1138 -56.37 16.43 46.45
C ASP A 1138 -57.50 16.73 47.47
N ASP A 1139 -57.32 17.56 48.50
CA ASP A 1139 -56.16 18.43 48.80
C ASP A 1139 -55.23 17.86 49.89
N GLY A 1140 -55.78 17.10 50.84
CA GLY A 1140 -55.00 16.53 51.95
C GLY A 1140 -55.50 15.18 52.44
N VAL A 1141 -54.60 14.35 52.93
CA VAL A 1141 -54.87 12.93 53.17
C VAL A 1141 -54.35 12.45 54.52
N ALA A 1142 -55.08 11.55 55.17
CA ALA A 1142 -54.58 10.73 56.26
C ALA A 1142 -54.84 9.25 55.98
N VAL A 1143 -53.81 8.43 56.17
CA VAL A 1143 -53.82 6.99 55.95
C VAL A 1143 -53.74 6.26 57.28
N TYR A 1144 -54.59 5.26 57.43
CA TYR A 1144 -54.70 4.41 58.60
C TYR A 1144 -54.52 2.94 58.18
N VAL A 1145 -53.72 2.22 58.96
CA VAL A 1145 -53.59 0.77 58.87
C VAL A 1145 -54.10 0.20 60.18
N ASN A 1146 -55.10 -0.68 60.10
CA ASN A 1146 -55.67 -1.38 61.25
C ASN A 1146 -56.12 -0.43 62.39
N GLY A 1147 -56.68 0.73 62.02
CA GLY A 1147 -57.14 1.76 62.96
C GLY A 1147 -56.05 2.70 63.49
N VAL A 1148 -54.78 2.47 63.16
CA VAL A 1148 -53.65 3.33 63.55
C VAL A 1148 -53.26 4.21 62.39
N GLU A 1149 -53.13 5.51 62.63
CA GLU A 1149 -52.64 6.45 61.62
C GLU A 1149 -51.17 6.22 61.33
N VAL A 1150 -50.84 6.00 60.07
CA VAL A 1150 -49.47 5.74 59.61
C VAL A 1150 -48.83 6.95 58.93
N GLY A 1151 -49.65 7.91 58.51
CA GLY A 1151 -49.18 9.16 57.96
C GLY A 1151 -50.33 10.06 57.52
N ARG A 1152 -50.05 11.36 57.49
CA ARG A 1152 -50.93 12.36 56.88
C ARG A 1152 -50.10 13.39 56.12
N ASP A 1153 -50.68 13.94 55.08
CA ASP A 1153 -50.13 15.04 54.29
C ASP A 1153 -51.15 16.17 54.21
N THR A 1154 -50.66 17.42 54.25
CA THR A 1154 -51.45 18.67 54.19
C THR A 1154 -52.67 18.79 55.13
N LEU A 1155 -52.77 17.97 56.17
CA LEU A 1155 -53.82 18.06 57.22
C LEU A 1155 -53.27 18.62 58.55
N PRO A 1156 -54.09 19.30 59.37
CA PRO A 1156 -53.63 19.89 60.63
C PRO A 1156 -53.26 18.82 61.66
N ALA A 1157 -52.36 19.13 62.60
CA ALA A 1157 -52.07 18.25 63.72
C ALA A 1157 -53.26 18.16 64.70
N GLY A 1158 -53.53 16.96 65.24
CA GLY A 1158 -54.63 16.71 66.18
C GLY A 1158 -55.72 15.83 65.58
N GLU A 1159 -56.84 15.72 66.31
CA GLU A 1159 -58.00 14.90 65.91
C GLU A 1159 -58.64 15.47 64.62
N LEU A 1160 -58.77 14.61 63.60
CA LEU A 1160 -59.46 14.94 62.35
C LEU A 1160 -60.95 14.67 62.50
N THR A 1161 -61.75 15.67 62.14
CA THR A 1161 -63.22 15.63 62.17
C THR A 1161 -63.76 15.72 60.75
N PRO A 1162 -65.03 15.34 60.51
CA PRO A 1162 -65.63 15.46 59.18
C PRO A 1162 -65.73 16.88 58.60
N ASP A 1163 -65.50 17.91 59.41
CA ASP A 1163 -65.46 19.31 59.00
C ASP A 1163 -64.03 19.87 58.91
N THR A 1164 -63.00 19.06 59.16
CA THR A 1164 -61.61 19.47 59.02
C THR A 1164 -61.29 19.76 57.56
N LEU A 1165 -60.58 20.85 57.28
CA LEU A 1165 -60.11 21.22 55.94
C LEU A 1165 -58.60 21.01 55.82
N ALA A 1166 -58.12 20.76 54.60
CA ALA A 1166 -56.70 20.77 54.29
C ALA A 1166 -56.06 22.14 54.60
N THR A 1167 -54.83 22.11 55.09
CA THR A 1167 -54.06 23.29 55.53
C THR A 1167 -53.26 23.94 54.40
N ALA A 1168 -53.13 23.25 53.27
CA ALA A 1168 -52.54 23.75 52.03
C ALA A 1168 -53.41 23.29 50.86
N LEU A 1169 -53.50 24.15 49.84
CA LEU A 1169 -54.17 23.88 48.58
C LEU A 1169 -53.09 23.70 47.51
N TYR A 1170 -53.16 22.61 46.77
CA TYR A 1170 -52.35 22.44 45.56
C TYR A 1170 -53.11 23.09 44.40
N TRP A 1171 -52.39 23.72 43.45
CA TRP A 1171 -53.01 24.56 42.40
C TRP A 1171 -52.52 24.17 41.00
N THR A 1172 -51.81 23.04 40.88
CA THR A 1172 -51.26 22.58 39.62
C THR A 1172 -51.51 21.09 39.48
N GLU A 1173 -51.99 20.71 38.29
CA GLU A 1173 -52.26 19.32 37.90
C GLU A 1173 -51.06 18.38 38.11
N ALA A 1174 -49.82 18.92 38.12
CA ALA A 1174 -48.61 18.16 38.41
C ALA A 1174 -48.44 17.84 39.91
N ASP A 1175 -48.82 18.77 40.81
CA ASP A 1175 -48.72 18.58 42.26
C ASP A 1175 -49.85 17.66 42.80
N GLU A 1176 -51.04 17.72 42.18
CA GLU A 1176 -52.21 16.87 42.46
C GLU A 1176 -51.96 15.41 42.05
N ARG A 1177 -51.30 15.17 40.91
CA ARG A 1177 -50.95 13.82 40.43
C ARG A 1177 -49.66 13.23 41.01
N THR A 1178 -48.87 14.01 41.75
CA THR A 1178 -47.62 13.50 42.34
C THR A 1178 -47.93 12.74 43.62
N PRO A 1179 -47.66 11.42 43.70
CA PRO A 1179 -47.98 10.66 44.90
C PRO A 1179 -47.15 11.09 46.10
N VAL A 1180 -47.79 11.29 47.25
CA VAL A 1180 -47.09 11.40 48.52
C VAL A 1180 -46.75 10.01 49.04
N GLN A 1181 -45.54 9.84 49.57
CA GLN A 1181 -45.06 8.55 50.07
C GLN A 1181 -45.13 8.49 51.60
N PHE A 1182 -45.82 7.49 52.13
CA PHE A 1182 -45.79 7.14 53.56
C PHE A 1182 -45.02 5.84 53.76
N GLN A 1183 -43.93 5.91 54.51
CA GLN A 1183 -43.19 4.73 54.97
C GLN A 1183 -43.91 4.11 56.15
N ILE A 1184 -44.36 2.87 55.99
CA ILE A 1184 -45.15 2.13 56.97
C ILE A 1184 -44.28 0.98 57.49
N PRO A 1185 -43.99 0.90 58.80
CA PRO A 1185 -43.23 -0.21 59.33
C PRO A 1185 -44.02 -1.53 59.18
N ALA A 1186 -43.34 -2.64 58.90
CA ALA A 1186 -43.95 -3.96 58.80
C ALA A 1186 -44.81 -4.32 60.04
N SER A 1187 -44.46 -3.80 61.21
CA SER A 1187 -45.20 -3.98 62.47
C SER A 1187 -46.60 -3.33 62.50
N ALA A 1188 -46.94 -2.47 61.53
CA ALA A 1188 -48.30 -1.93 61.39
C ALA A 1188 -49.28 -2.99 60.86
N PHE A 1189 -48.76 -4.03 60.20
CA PHE A 1189 -49.52 -5.12 59.63
C PHE A 1189 -49.40 -6.39 60.47
N HIS A 1190 -50.42 -7.24 60.44
CA HIS A 1190 -50.40 -8.58 60.99
C HIS A 1190 -50.61 -9.62 59.88
N ALA A 1191 -50.26 -10.88 60.14
CA ALA A 1191 -50.55 -11.96 59.19
C ALA A 1191 -52.07 -12.11 59.02
N GLY A 1192 -52.53 -12.25 57.78
CA GLY A 1192 -53.95 -12.30 57.42
C GLY A 1192 -54.51 -10.96 56.92
N THR A 1193 -55.82 -10.79 57.06
CA THR A 1193 -56.56 -9.61 56.57
C THR A 1193 -56.26 -8.36 57.39
N ASN A 1194 -55.67 -7.35 56.77
CA ASN A 1194 -55.45 -6.01 57.31
C ASN A 1194 -56.41 -5.02 56.66
N THR A 1195 -56.77 -3.96 57.38
CA THR A 1195 -57.62 -2.87 56.88
C THR A 1195 -56.78 -1.65 56.56
N ILE A 1196 -56.94 -1.11 55.34
CA ILE A 1196 -56.43 0.21 54.97
C ILE A 1196 -57.62 1.16 54.90
N ALA A 1197 -57.56 2.24 55.66
CA ALA A 1197 -58.58 3.26 55.71
C ALA A 1197 -57.92 4.62 55.40
N VAL A 1198 -58.56 5.44 54.58
CA VAL A 1198 -58.01 6.71 54.11
C VAL A 1198 -59.09 7.78 54.20
N GLU A 1199 -58.76 8.96 54.71
CA GLU A 1199 -59.62 10.15 54.59
C GLU A 1199 -58.90 11.22 53.79
N VAL A 1200 -59.57 11.73 52.75
CA VAL A 1200 -59.09 12.84 51.92
C VAL A 1200 -59.98 14.04 52.19
N HIS A 1201 -59.40 15.18 52.52
CA HIS A 1201 -60.11 16.41 52.83
C HIS A 1201 -59.80 17.49 51.80
N ASN A 1202 -60.83 18.21 51.40
CA ASN A 1202 -60.70 19.44 50.63
C ASN A 1202 -60.17 20.57 51.51
N GLY A 1203 -59.42 21.51 50.93
CA GLY A 1203 -59.03 22.74 51.61
C GLY A 1203 -60.13 23.81 51.59
N ASP A 1204 -61.14 23.66 50.71
CA ASP A 1204 -62.36 24.45 50.74
C ASP A 1204 -63.62 23.67 50.32
N ARG A 1205 -64.77 23.95 50.95
CA ARG A 1205 -66.05 23.25 50.66
C ARG A 1205 -66.68 23.68 49.33
N TRP A 1206 -66.09 24.65 48.63
CA TRP A 1206 -66.45 25.04 47.27
C TRP A 1206 -65.46 24.51 46.22
N SER A 1207 -64.49 23.66 46.59
CA SER A 1207 -63.54 23.09 45.64
C SER A 1207 -64.24 22.41 44.47
N GLY A 1208 -63.67 22.57 43.28
CA GLY A 1208 -64.17 22.00 42.03
C GLY A 1208 -63.90 20.51 41.93
N ASP A 1209 -62.87 20.07 42.63
CA ASP A 1209 -62.15 18.80 42.52
C ASP A 1209 -61.87 18.13 43.89
N LEU A 1210 -61.57 16.84 43.82
CA LEU A 1210 -61.03 15.97 44.87
C LEU A 1210 -60.60 14.66 44.19
N SER A 1211 -59.41 14.15 44.48
CA SER A 1211 -58.91 12.88 43.92
C SER A 1211 -58.26 11.98 44.97
N PHE A 1212 -58.32 10.67 44.72
CA PHE A 1212 -57.73 9.63 45.55
C PHE A 1212 -57.34 8.41 44.73
N ASP A 1213 -56.07 8.01 44.85
CA ASP A 1213 -55.60 6.67 44.49
C ASP A 1213 -54.44 6.25 45.42
N LEU A 1214 -54.26 4.95 45.65
CA LEU A 1214 -53.22 4.44 46.55
C LEU A 1214 -52.62 3.14 46.04
N GLN A 1215 -51.29 3.12 45.99
CA GLN A 1215 -50.48 1.92 45.80
C GLN A 1215 -49.71 1.59 47.08
N LEU A 1216 -49.74 0.34 47.52
CA LEU A 1216 -49.01 -0.17 48.67
C LEU A 1216 -47.95 -1.19 48.21
N ILE A 1217 -46.67 -0.89 48.44
CA ILE A 1217 -45.54 -1.70 47.99
C ILE A 1217 -44.70 -2.17 49.19
N GLY A 1218 -44.48 -3.48 49.33
CA GLY A 1218 -43.47 -4.07 50.19
C GLY A 1218 -42.06 -3.75 49.70
N GLN A 1219 -41.22 -3.23 50.59
CA GLN A 1219 -39.82 -2.90 50.33
C GLN A 1219 -38.90 -3.97 50.95
N PRO A 1220 -37.86 -4.41 50.24
CA PRO A 1220 -36.93 -5.42 50.73
C PRO A 1220 -36.16 -5.00 51.98
#